data_AF-A0A6G0WSC2-F1
#
_entry.id   AF-A0A6G0WSC2-F1
#
_cell.length_a   1.000
_cell.length_b   1.000
_cell.length_c   1.000
_cell.angle_alpha   90.00
_cell.angle_beta   90.00
_cell.angle_gamma   90.00
#
_symmetry.space_group_name_H-M   'P 1'
#
loop_
_entity.id
_entity.type
_entity.pdbx_description
1 polymer ?
#
loop_
_entity_poly.entity_id
_entity_poly.type
_entity_poly.pdbx_seq_one_letter_code
_entity_poly.pdbx_strand_id
1 'polypeptide(L)'
;MRRLVALLQVLWTFGASSNSQEKGIIRGGGCELNFLEINLTISCQPAIFGGFVTESAKFSRKTSVVVAEPSNACSALNTACDHQKQDIPTIFVVQRGECSFTDKLLHVEESCGAFIVLINNDNSLFTMQTVEWIDSSVVALSIRKDDGVRLLNSVSSTTLMTFWMSHTQSVLSQCLERIEILLGINAPRAAVDTFLQCAPHFSFPTSHFEAIPAPNEEFAQFYSRSSTLFHELIPHYRDILQRMLFASTYWAVQYSTKPALDLLIQLGEQSILAGHFQAARLYFLQSNSSGSSSTKAFCGAALASFLNGNYVEAKDLYAKCNSYDGLQLYGVYKVAIDNIEKLFKNPVNSSNMECLQEATDRSLRVKSNTCCIAVAAESGVALHYTNSYVRFLYQTFTQMGVFLDELGAYEASISHFKHGLAMCGKATSLHVRIGLAIPTVFQSSEDMRHELAQYTSRIDQIDMHELEVQLQQFVRPEVASHLQWTITPPTMFVGYQGTDPLQIQIKLAAMYHTIYPSLKTSFPLSRRHQERKIKIGFISSWFRSHSVGKLIKGVLQTLERSKFIIVVIAAQYFFRADHTMDLVTKEIYDAADNFLRLPKSQQRAMEVVIAEDLDVLVYPEIGMDSWMYFFAHHRLAPVQCVFWGHPITTGLSTIDYFIASEYFFSDFFEGGHGDDSYGGMSYIEQMVLFSDLSTFFVKPQIPPIAPLRSNFHLPMTGRIYICPQTLMKMHMDFDNVLRDILTQDTNGYIVALYSVHQALWKERLLQRFDATLGLSLSRRIIFLQTMPYDQFMQLLSVADVMLDPFPFGGGVTTLDAFALGLPVITLPSRQTVVQLAAGFYRYINFTSCIAKNLDDYVATAVAVAKNSTFREGIRRAILNAHDIIYSSDASNDWNTFLANVSPIDDME
;
A
#
# COMPACT_ATOMS: atom_id res chain seq x y z
N MET A 1 0.85 -31.37 22.13
CA MET A 1 0.55 -30.16 21.31
C MET A 1 -0.64 -30.32 20.36
N ARG A 2 -0.85 -31.46 19.66
CA ARG A 2 -2.08 -31.69 18.85
C ARG A 2 -3.42 -31.59 19.61
N ARG A 3 -3.42 -31.79 20.93
CA ARG A 3 -4.62 -31.59 21.80
C ARG A 3 -4.81 -30.16 22.32
N LEU A 4 -3.79 -29.28 22.24
CA LEU A 4 -3.91 -27.89 22.69
C LEU A 4 -4.46 -26.97 21.59
N VAL A 5 -4.16 -27.27 20.31
CA VAL A 5 -4.72 -26.58 19.15
C VAL A 5 -6.22 -26.85 19.00
N ALA A 6 -6.66 -28.08 19.28
CA ALA A 6 -8.08 -28.42 19.33
C ALA A 6 -8.82 -27.67 20.46
N LEU A 7 -8.17 -27.38 21.60
CA LEU A 7 -8.81 -26.64 22.70
C LEU A 7 -8.94 -25.14 22.41
N LEU A 8 -7.99 -24.55 21.67
CA LEU A 8 -8.03 -23.12 21.31
C LEU A 8 -9.02 -22.83 20.16
N GLN A 9 -9.24 -23.77 19.23
CA GLN A 9 -10.33 -23.67 18.26
C GLN A 9 -11.71 -23.84 18.92
N VAL A 10 -11.82 -24.66 19.96
CA VAL A 10 -13.08 -24.86 20.70
C VAL A 10 -13.44 -23.67 21.59
N LEU A 11 -12.47 -22.90 22.08
CA LEU A 11 -12.75 -21.75 22.98
C LEU A 11 -13.24 -20.48 22.25
N TRP A 12 -13.07 -20.36 20.93
CA TRP A 12 -13.66 -19.26 20.14
C TRP A 12 -15.03 -19.60 19.53
N THR A 13 -15.43 -20.88 19.52
CA THR A 13 -16.78 -21.29 19.13
C THR A 13 -17.86 -21.05 20.18
N PHE A 14 -17.50 -20.72 21.43
CA PHE A 14 -18.47 -20.55 22.54
C PHE A 14 -19.03 -19.12 22.73
N GLY A 15 -18.75 -18.19 21.82
CA GLY A 15 -19.42 -16.87 21.77
C GLY A 15 -20.58 -16.79 20.77
N ALA A 16 -20.72 -17.78 19.89
CA ALA A 16 -21.87 -17.91 19.00
C ALA A 16 -22.99 -18.63 19.75
N SER A 17 -24.18 -18.03 19.80
CA SER A 17 -25.35 -18.57 20.48
C SER A 17 -25.56 -20.04 20.13
N SER A 18 -25.72 -20.86 21.17
CA SER A 18 -25.92 -22.30 21.13
C SER A 18 -27.31 -22.69 20.60
N ASN A 19 -27.63 -22.30 19.36
CA ASN A 19 -28.96 -22.58 18.78
C ASN A 19 -28.95 -22.98 17.29
N SER A 20 -27.81 -23.35 16.70
CA SER A 20 -27.72 -23.68 15.27
C SER A 20 -27.45 -25.14 14.91
N GLN A 21 -27.25 -26.06 15.86
CA GLN A 21 -27.00 -27.48 15.52
C GLN A 21 -28.24 -28.39 15.42
N GLU A 22 -29.47 -27.86 15.60
CA GLU A 22 -30.70 -28.69 15.53
C GLU A 22 -31.79 -28.17 14.58
N LYS A 23 -31.49 -27.22 13.69
CA LYS A 23 -32.46 -26.74 12.70
C LYS A 23 -32.05 -27.11 11.28
N GLY A 24 -32.73 -28.12 10.73
CA GLY A 24 -32.83 -28.26 9.27
C GLY A 24 -32.87 -29.66 8.68
N ILE A 25 -33.69 -30.60 9.19
CA ILE A 25 -34.25 -31.60 8.28
C ILE A 25 -35.23 -30.86 7.38
N ILE A 26 -34.75 -30.32 6.25
CA ILE A 26 -35.59 -29.71 5.23
C ILE A 26 -36.40 -30.85 4.59
N ARG A 27 -37.67 -30.98 4.98
CA ARG A 27 -38.62 -31.91 4.35
C ARG A 27 -39.12 -31.30 3.04
N GLY A 28 -38.30 -31.39 1.98
CA GLY A 28 -38.64 -30.98 0.60
C GLY A 28 -37.38 -30.79 -0.23
N GLY A 29 -37.30 -31.39 -1.43
CA GLY A 29 -36.13 -31.26 -2.31
C GLY A 29 -36.08 -29.87 -2.97
N GLY A 30 -34.88 -29.27 -3.06
CA GLY A 30 -34.67 -27.96 -3.69
C GLY A 30 -34.72 -27.95 -5.23
N CYS A 31 -34.70 -29.13 -5.86
CA CYS A 31 -34.80 -29.28 -7.32
C CYS A 31 -35.54 -30.55 -7.76
N GLU A 32 -35.89 -30.60 -9.04
CA GLU A 32 -36.35 -31.83 -9.72
C GLU A 32 -35.57 -32.07 -11.01
N LEU A 33 -35.09 -33.29 -11.20
CA LEU A 33 -34.48 -33.78 -12.43
C LEU A 33 -35.53 -34.50 -13.26
N ASN A 34 -35.60 -34.20 -14.55
CA ASN A 34 -36.54 -34.86 -15.45
C ASN A 34 -35.79 -35.44 -16.65
N PHE A 35 -36.03 -36.72 -16.91
CA PHE A 35 -35.48 -37.48 -18.03
C PHE A 35 -36.63 -38.01 -18.89
N LEU A 36 -36.81 -37.45 -20.09
CA LEU A 36 -37.98 -37.73 -20.95
C LEU A 36 -38.02 -39.17 -21.47
N GLU A 37 -36.91 -39.67 -21.99
CA GLU A 37 -36.84 -40.96 -22.68
C GLU A 37 -37.16 -42.14 -21.75
N ILE A 38 -36.96 -41.96 -20.44
CA ILE A 38 -37.22 -42.97 -19.41
C ILE A 38 -38.40 -42.60 -18.50
N ASN A 39 -39.12 -41.51 -18.82
CA ASN A 39 -40.25 -40.98 -18.06
C ASN A 39 -39.98 -40.95 -16.53
N LEU A 40 -38.82 -40.41 -16.15
CA LEU A 40 -38.31 -40.43 -14.79
C LEU A 40 -38.15 -39.00 -14.26
N THR A 41 -38.91 -38.68 -13.21
CA THR A 41 -38.75 -37.47 -12.41
C THR A 41 -38.16 -37.83 -11.05
N ILE A 42 -37.09 -37.15 -10.65
CA ILE A 42 -36.35 -37.39 -9.42
C ILE A 42 -36.27 -36.10 -8.61
N SER A 43 -36.70 -36.13 -7.36
CA SER A 43 -36.43 -35.03 -6.42
C SER A 43 -34.95 -35.02 -6.05
N CYS A 44 -34.31 -33.85 -6.13
CA CYS A 44 -32.90 -33.67 -5.83
C CYS A 44 -32.67 -32.54 -4.83
N GLN A 45 -31.46 -32.53 -4.27
CA GLN A 45 -30.94 -31.43 -3.47
C GLN A 45 -29.60 -30.97 -4.06
N PRO A 46 -29.48 -29.71 -4.52
CA PRO A 46 -28.22 -29.17 -5.00
C PRO A 46 -27.20 -29.06 -3.87
N ALA A 47 -25.92 -29.18 -4.22
CA ALA A 47 -24.83 -28.86 -3.32
C ALA A 47 -24.71 -27.33 -3.16
N ILE A 48 -24.22 -26.90 -1.99
CA ILE A 48 -23.84 -25.49 -1.81
C ILE A 48 -22.65 -25.15 -2.70
N PHE A 49 -21.73 -26.10 -2.94
CA PHE A 49 -20.47 -25.91 -3.68
C PHE A 49 -20.50 -26.61 -5.05
N GLY A 50 -19.88 -25.99 -6.05
CA GLY A 50 -19.93 -26.38 -7.46
C GLY A 50 -20.58 -25.32 -8.35
N GLY A 51 -20.98 -25.68 -9.56
CA GLY A 51 -21.64 -24.81 -10.51
C GLY A 51 -23.03 -24.37 -10.02
N PHE A 52 -23.41 -23.13 -10.36
CA PHE A 52 -24.75 -22.63 -10.09
C PHE A 52 -25.78 -23.23 -11.04
N VAL A 53 -26.99 -23.45 -10.54
CA VAL A 53 -28.13 -23.83 -11.37
C VAL A 53 -28.63 -22.61 -12.12
N THR A 54 -28.32 -22.52 -13.42
CA THR A 54 -28.75 -21.41 -14.29
C THR A 54 -30.13 -21.64 -14.89
N GLU A 55 -30.76 -20.58 -15.39
CA GLU A 55 -32.03 -20.71 -16.13
C GLU A 55 -31.90 -21.56 -17.40
N SER A 56 -30.71 -21.63 -17.99
CA SER A 56 -30.45 -22.49 -19.15
C SER A 56 -30.66 -23.98 -18.84
N ALA A 57 -30.48 -24.40 -17.58
CA ALA A 57 -30.75 -25.76 -17.12
C ALA A 57 -32.25 -26.06 -16.95
N LYS A 58 -33.11 -25.04 -16.97
CA LYS A 58 -34.58 -25.18 -16.99
C LYS A 58 -35.11 -25.57 -18.37
N PHE A 59 -34.31 -25.42 -19.42
CA PHE A 59 -34.70 -25.77 -20.79
C PHE A 59 -34.28 -27.19 -21.16
N SER A 60 -35.15 -27.88 -21.88
CA SER A 60 -34.94 -29.22 -22.41
C SER A 60 -33.76 -29.26 -23.39
N ARG A 61 -32.70 -30.03 -23.07
CA ARG A 61 -31.53 -30.24 -23.94
C ARG A 61 -31.18 -31.72 -24.05
N LYS A 62 -30.62 -32.12 -25.20
CA LYS A 62 -29.96 -33.42 -25.33
C LYS A 62 -28.67 -33.40 -24.50
N THR A 63 -28.56 -34.37 -23.60
CA THR A 63 -27.54 -34.45 -22.58
C THR A 63 -27.07 -35.90 -22.48
N SER A 64 -25.77 -36.10 -22.43
CA SER A 64 -25.16 -37.42 -22.25
C SER A 64 -25.23 -37.80 -20.78
N VAL A 65 -25.77 -38.97 -20.43
CA VAL A 65 -25.78 -39.47 -19.06
C VAL A 65 -24.88 -40.70 -18.97
N VAL A 66 -23.86 -40.59 -18.13
CA VAL A 66 -22.78 -41.55 -18.00
C VAL A 66 -22.73 -42.04 -16.55
N VAL A 67 -22.67 -43.36 -16.36
CA VAL A 67 -22.36 -43.92 -15.05
C VAL A 67 -20.85 -43.81 -14.85
N ALA A 68 -20.41 -43.20 -13.76
CA ALA A 68 -18.98 -43.02 -13.51
C ALA A 68 -18.25 -44.36 -13.43
N GLU A 69 -17.02 -44.41 -13.96
CA GLU A 69 -16.10 -45.53 -13.77
C GLU A 69 -14.74 -45.00 -13.30
N PRO A 70 -14.30 -45.31 -12.06
CA PRO A 70 -15.01 -46.10 -11.06
C PRO A 70 -16.31 -45.42 -10.57
N SER A 71 -17.32 -46.22 -10.18
CA SER A 71 -18.66 -45.71 -9.81
C SER A 71 -18.67 -44.71 -8.68
N ASN A 72 -17.63 -44.70 -7.85
CA ASN A 72 -17.48 -43.78 -6.74
C ASN A 72 -16.67 -42.52 -7.07
N ALA A 73 -16.10 -42.39 -8.28
CA ALA A 73 -15.26 -41.25 -8.68
C ALA A 73 -14.15 -40.88 -7.68
N CYS A 74 -13.58 -41.86 -6.97
CA CYS A 74 -12.47 -41.63 -6.03
C CYS A 74 -11.08 -41.64 -6.68
N SER A 75 -11.04 -41.83 -8.00
CA SER A 75 -9.87 -41.65 -8.85
C SER A 75 -10.33 -41.05 -10.18
N ALA A 76 -9.38 -40.63 -11.02
CA ALA A 76 -9.65 -40.19 -12.39
C ALA A 76 -10.59 -41.17 -13.12
N LEU A 77 -11.58 -40.61 -13.82
CA LEU A 77 -12.61 -41.39 -14.51
C LEU A 77 -12.08 -41.93 -15.84
N ASN A 78 -12.54 -43.12 -16.22
CA ASN A 78 -12.14 -43.76 -17.48
C ASN A 78 -12.67 -43.02 -18.72
N THR A 79 -13.69 -42.19 -18.57
CA THR A 79 -14.31 -41.43 -19.65
C THR A 79 -13.46 -40.21 -19.99
N ALA A 80 -12.69 -40.29 -21.08
CA ALA A 80 -11.82 -39.19 -21.51
C ALA A 80 -12.60 -38.03 -22.16
N CYS A 81 -12.15 -36.79 -21.92
CA CYS A 81 -12.73 -35.61 -22.53
C CYS A 81 -12.32 -35.48 -24.02
N ASP A 82 -13.31 -35.38 -24.91
CA ASP A 82 -13.12 -34.98 -26.32
C ASP A 82 -13.40 -33.48 -26.44
N HIS A 83 -12.37 -32.64 -26.26
CA HIS A 83 -12.48 -31.18 -26.29
C HIS A 83 -13.01 -30.63 -27.64
N GLN A 84 -13.05 -31.44 -28.71
CA GLN A 84 -13.60 -31.04 -30.01
C GLN A 84 -15.14 -31.22 -30.12
N LYS A 85 -15.80 -31.86 -29.15
CA LYS A 85 -17.26 -32.13 -29.12
C LYS A 85 -17.98 -31.52 -27.92
N GLN A 86 -17.69 -30.26 -27.59
CA GLN A 86 -18.26 -29.56 -26.42
C GLN A 86 -19.76 -29.22 -26.50
N ASP A 87 -20.48 -29.56 -27.59
CA ASP A 87 -21.87 -29.12 -27.78
C ASP A 87 -22.90 -29.86 -26.91
N ILE A 88 -22.56 -31.02 -26.32
CA ILE A 88 -23.50 -31.84 -25.55
C ILE A 88 -23.06 -31.91 -24.08
N PRO A 89 -23.83 -31.34 -23.12
CA PRO A 89 -23.51 -31.44 -21.71
C PRO A 89 -23.55 -32.90 -21.23
N THR A 90 -22.66 -33.25 -20.29
CA THR A 90 -22.57 -34.61 -19.73
C THR A 90 -22.91 -34.63 -18.24
N ILE A 91 -23.79 -35.55 -17.83
CA ILE A 91 -24.14 -35.85 -16.44
C ILE A 91 -23.42 -37.12 -16.02
N PHE A 92 -22.61 -37.04 -14.97
CA PHE A 92 -22.01 -38.20 -14.33
C PHE A 92 -22.86 -38.65 -13.14
N VAL A 93 -23.33 -39.90 -13.20
CA VAL A 93 -24.03 -40.55 -12.07
C VAL A 93 -22.98 -41.25 -11.21
N VAL A 94 -22.85 -40.79 -9.96
CA VAL A 94 -21.79 -41.19 -9.03
C VAL A 94 -22.39 -41.78 -7.76
N GLN A 95 -21.77 -42.83 -7.23
CA GLN A 95 -22.11 -43.44 -5.95
C GLN A 95 -21.20 -42.89 -4.83
N ARG A 96 -21.66 -42.98 -3.58
CA ARG A 96 -20.81 -42.66 -2.43
C ARG A 96 -19.60 -43.59 -2.34
N GLY A 97 -18.48 -43.04 -1.89
CA GLY A 97 -17.22 -43.75 -1.65
C GLY A 97 -16.47 -43.10 -0.49
N GLU A 98 -15.24 -43.53 -0.24
CA GLU A 98 -14.45 -43.06 0.92
C GLU A 98 -13.69 -41.74 0.68
N CYS A 99 -13.58 -41.29 -0.57
CA CYS A 99 -12.99 -39.99 -0.92
C CYS A 99 -13.92 -38.81 -0.60
N SER A 100 -13.35 -37.60 -0.57
CA SER A 100 -14.10 -36.39 -0.30
C SER A 100 -15.07 -36.03 -1.43
N PHE A 101 -16.05 -35.18 -1.13
CA PHE A 101 -16.92 -34.60 -2.17
C PHE A 101 -16.12 -33.76 -3.17
N THR A 102 -15.09 -33.05 -2.68
CA THR A 102 -14.13 -32.28 -3.48
C THR A 102 -13.48 -33.12 -4.56
N ASP A 103 -12.91 -34.28 -4.20
CA ASP A 103 -12.21 -35.16 -5.14
C ASP A 103 -13.14 -35.64 -6.25
N LYS A 104 -14.36 -36.03 -5.90
CA LYS A 104 -15.37 -36.48 -6.87
C LYS A 104 -15.70 -35.38 -7.88
N LEU A 105 -15.88 -34.14 -7.39
CA LEU A 105 -16.21 -33.00 -8.22
C LEU A 105 -15.07 -32.69 -9.20
N LEU A 106 -13.83 -32.68 -8.71
CA LEU A 106 -12.63 -32.46 -9.54
C LEU A 106 -12.49 -33.53 -10.63
N HIS A 107 -12.62 -34.83 -10.30
CA HIS A 107 -12.54 -35.88 -11.30
C HIS A 107 -13.64 -35.80 -12.37
N VAL A 108 -14.85 -35.36 -11.99
CA VAL A 108 -15.94 -35.13 -12.95
C VAL A 108 -15.64 -33.92 -13.84
N GLU A 109 -15.12 -32.83 -13.28
CA GLU A 109 -14.74 -31.63 -14.05
C GLU A 109 -13.60 -31.91 -15.03
N GLU A 110 -12.56 -32.64 -14.60
CA GLU A 110 -11.46 -33.11 -15.45
C GLU A 110 -11.95 -33.99 -16.60
N SER A 111 -13.10 -34.64 -16.42
CA SER A 111 -13.78 -35.46 -17.44
C SER A 111 -14.83 -34.68 -18.24
N CYS A 112 -14.83 -33.35 -18.16
CA CYS A 112 -15.75 -32.45 -18.84
C CYS A 112 -17.23 -32.69 -18.51
N GLY A 113 -17.52 -33.16 -17.30
CA GLY A 113 -18.88 -33.26 -16.79
C GLY A 113 -19.48 -31.89 -16.53
N ALA A 114 -20.71 -31.67 -16.98
CA ALA A 114 -21.50 -30.48 -16.64
C ALA A 114 -22.26 -30.66 -15.31
N PHE A 115 -22.61 -31.91 -14.98
CA PHE A 115 -23.30 -32.24 -13.74
C PHE A 115 -22.70 -33.49 -13.08
N ILE A 116 -22.72 -33.51 -11.75
CA ILE A 116 -22.55 -34.72 -10.95
C ILE A 116 -23.84 -35.01 -10.18
N VAL A 117 -24.39 -36.21 -10.37
CA VAL A 117 -25.56 -36.72 -9.64
C VAL A 117 -25.08 -37.77 -8.66
N LEU A 118 -24.92 -37.39 -7.39
CA LEU A 118 -24.49 -38.27 -6.31
C LEU A 118 -25.68 -39.02 -5.71
N ILE A 119 -25.62 -40.35 -5.75
CA ILE A 119 -26.61 -41.23 -5.14
C ILE A 119 -26.30 -41.40 -3.65
N ASN A 120 -27.26 -41.07 -2.78
CA ASN A 120 -27.12 -41.24 -1.34
C ASN A 120 -27.22 -42.71 -0.91
N ASN A 121 -26.69 -43.00 0.28
CA ASN A 121 -26.72 -44.35 0.86
C ASN A 121 -28.09 -44.74 1.44
N ASP A 122 -28.98 -43.76 1.61
CA ASP A 122 -30.34 -43.88 2.10
C ASP A 122 -31.30 -42.98 1.29
N ASN A 123 -32.58 -42.94 1.69
CA ASN A 123 -33.61 -42.13 1.04
C ASN A 123 -33.74 -40.72 1.61
N SER A 124 -32.74 -40.22 2.33
CA SER A 124 -32.69 -38.83 2.76
C SER A 124 -32.09 -37.93 1.67
N LEU A 125 -32.54 -36.67 1.65
CA LEU A 125 -31.89 -35.59 0.93
C LEU A 125 -31.24 -34.68 1.96
N PHE A 126 -29.98 -34.35 1.75
CA PHE A 126 -29.25 -33.39 2.57
C PHE A 126 -28.39 -32.53 1.65
N THR A 127 -28.19 -31.28 2.06
CA THR A 127 -27.33 -30.37 1.33
C THR A 127 -25.88 -30.82 1.46
N MET A 128 -25.22 -31.10 0.34
CA MET A 128 -23.81 -31.48 0.34
C MET A 128 -22.96 -30.26 0.74
N GLN A 129 -22.11 -30.44 1.74
CA GLN A 129 -21.19 -29.44 2.26
C GLN A 129 -19.75 -29.93 2.12
N THR A 130 -18.83 -29.00 1.92
CA THR A 130 -17.39 -29.23 2.01
C THR A 130 -16.77 -28.13 2.87
N VAL A 131 -15.68 -28.45 3.54
CA VAL A 131 -14.85 -27.49 4.30
C VAL A 131 -13.80 -26.82 3.40
N GLU A 132 -13.63 -27.31 2.17
CA GLU A 132 -12.68 -26.79 1.18
C GLU A 132 -13.44 -26.08 0.06
N TRP A 133 -13.07 -24.82 -0.23
CA TRP A 133 -13.63 -24.10 -1.37
C TRP A 133 -12.98 -24.57 -2.67
N ILE A 134 -13.81 -24.79 -3.69
CA ILE A 134 -13.42 -25.22 -5.02
C ILE A 134 -14.15 -24.32 -6.01
N ASP A 135 -13.40 -23.72 -6.94
CA ASP A 135 -13.99 -23.06 -8.10
C ASP A 135 -14.25 -24.12 -9.17
N SER A 136 -15.50 -24.61 -9.24
CA SER A 136 -15.91 -25.63 -10.19
C SER A 136 -17.19 -25.22 -10.88
N SER A 137 -17.24 -25.39 -12.20
CA SER A 137 -18.43 -25.14 -13.02
C SER A 137 -19.44 -26.28 -12.98
N VAL A 138 -19.08 -27.42 -12.39
CA VAL A 138 -19.88 -28.64 -12.36
C VAL A 138 -21.02 -28.51 -11.37
N VAL A 139 -22.26 -28.59 -11.85
CA VAL A 139 -23.45 -28.54 -10.99
C VAL A 139 -23.58 -29.86 -10.23
N ALA A 140 -23.47 -29.81 -8.91
CA ALA A 140 -23.52 -31.00 -8.07
C ALA A 140 -24.87 -31.18 -7.39
N LEU A 141 -25.41 -32.39 -7.49
CA LEU A 141 -26.76 -32.74 -7.09
C LEU A 141 -26.72 -34.03 -6.28
N SER A 142 -27.48 -34.09 -5.20
CA SER A 142 -27.73 -35.34 -4.47
C SER A 142 -29.14 -35.85 -4.71
N ILE A 143 -29.28 -37.16 -4.84
CA ILE A 143 -30.57 -37.85 -4.99
C ILE A 143 -30.71 -38.99 -3.99
N ARG A 144 -31.96 -39.38 -3.72
CA ARG A 144 -32.28 -40.50 -2.84
C ARG A 144 -31.77 -41.81 -3.42
N LYS A 145 -31.46 -42.78 -2.55
CA LYS A 145 -31.01 -44.12 -2.96
C LYS A 145 -31.93 -44.78 -3.98
N ASP A 146 -33.24 -44.83 -3.69
CA ASP A 146 -34.20 -45.55 -4.54
C ASP A 146 -34.32 -44.91 -5.93
N ASP A 147 -34.29 -43.57 -5.99
CA ASP A 147 -34.29 -42.84 -7.25
C ASP A 147 -32.99 -43.05 -8.03
N GLY A 148 -31.86 -43.14 -7.33
CA GLY A 148 -30.57 -43.50 -7.93
C GLY A 148 -30.55 -44.91 -8.52
N VAL A 149 -31.15 -45.89 -7.83
CA VAL A 149 -31.30 -47.26 -8.35
C VAL A 149 -32.18 -47.27 -9.61
N ARG A 150 -33.30 -46.52 -9.61
CA ARG A 150 -34.15 -46.38 -10.80
C ARG A 150 -33.40 -45.76 -11.97
N LEU A 151 -32.61 -44.72 -11.72
CA LEU A 151 -31.79 -44.07 -12.75
C LEU A 151 -30.73 -45.03 -13.31
N LEU A 152 -29.96 -45.71 -12.45
CA LEU A 152 -28.93 -46.66 -12.87
C LEU A 152 -29.50 -47.82 -13.69
N ASN A 153 -30.67 -48.34 -13.32
CA ASN A 153 -31.33 -49.41 -14.07
C ASN A 153 -31.84 -48.96 -15.46
N SER A 154 -31.96 -47.65 -15.67
CA SER A 154 -32.51 -47.07 -16.91
C SER A 154 -31.43 -46.51 -17.85
N VAL A 155 -30.16 -46.51 -17.44
CA VAL A 155 -29.02 -45.95 -18.18
C VAL A 155 -28.01 -47.06 -18.49
N SER A 156 -27.63 -47.22 -19.75
CA SER A 156 -26.54 -48.12 -20.17
C SER A 156 -25.29 -47.28 -20.44
N SER A 157 -24.12 -47.64 -19.89
CA SER A 157 -22.78 -47.00 -20.02
C SER A 157 -22.72 -45.51 -20.43
N THR A 158 -23.15 -45.14 -21.64
CA THR A 158 -23.51 -43.77 -22.04
C THR A 158 -24.87 -43.73 -22.74
N THR A 159 -25.85 -42.99 -22.19
CA THR A 159 -27.18 -42.80 -22.80
C THR A 159 -27.44 -41.32 -23.11
N LEU A 160 -27.80 -41.00 -24.34
CA LEU A 160 -28.19 -39.63 -24.73
C LEU A 160 -29.68 -39.40 -24.43
N MET A 161 -29.99 -38.52 -23.49
CA MET A 161 -31.35 -38.23 -23.03
C MET A 161 -31.67 -36.74 -23.10
N THR A 162 -32.95 -36.44 -23.25
CA THR A 162 -33.49 -35.10 -23.14
C THR A 162 -33.72 -34.81 -21.66
N PHE A 163 -32.96 -33.86 -21.14
CA PHE A 163 -32.86 -33.52 -19.73
C PHE A 163 -33.25 -32.07 -19.48
N TRP A 164 -33.96 -31.82 -18.39
CA TRP A 164 -34.11 -30.49 -17.80
C TRP A 164 -34.22 -30.61 -16.28
N MET A 165 -33.85 -29.53 -15.60
CA MET A 165 -33.89 -29.43 -14.16
C MET A 165 -34.68 -28.20 -13.73
N SER A 166 -35.60 -28.38 -12.78
CA SER A 166 -36.23 -27.26 -12.09
C SER A 166 -35.47 -26.96 -10.79
N HIS A 167 -35.32 -25.69 -10.47
CA HIS A 167 -34.77 -25.23 -9.20
C HIS A 167 -35.57 -24.03 -8.72
N THR A 168 -35.84 -23.99 -7.41
CA THR A 168 -36.75 -23.01 -6.82
C THR A 168 -36.11 -21.65 -6.57
N GLN A 169 -34.78 -21.58 -6.45
CA GLN A 169 -34.05 -20.32 -6.22
C GLN A 169 -33.39 -19.79 -7.49
N SER A 170 -33.26 -18.47 -7.61
CA SER A 170 -32.47 -17.84 -8.67
C SER A 170 -30.96 -18.06 -8.44
N VAL A 171 -30.13 -17.76 -9.46
CA VAL A 171 -28.67 -17.85 -9.33
C VAL A 171 -28.19 -16.90 -8.22
N LEU A 172 -28.70 -15.67 -8.17
CA LEU A 172 -28.32 -14.70 -7.16
C LEU A 172 -28.64 -15.17 -5.74
N SER A 173 -29.80 -15.83 -5.53
CA SER A 173 -30.14 -16.43 -4.24
C SER A 173 -29.17 -17.55 -3.85
N GLN A 174 -28.79 -18.42 -4.79
CA GLN A 174 -27.79 -19.47 -4.55
C GLN A 174 -26.43 -18.85 -4.16
N CYS A 175 -26.03 -17.78 -4.83
CA CYS A 175 -24.79 -17.06 -4.53
C CYS A 175 -24.80 -16.46 -3.13
N LEU A 176 -25.90 -15.83 -2.74
CA LEU A 176 -26.06 -15.21 -1.43
C LEU A 176 -25.97 -16.23 -0.29
N GLU A 177 -26.63 -17.38 -0.46
CA GLU A 177 -26.56 -18.50 0.48
C GLU A 177 -25.13 -19.04 0.60
N ARG A 178 -24.43 -19.20 -0.52
CA ARG A 178 -23.02 -19.61 -0.54
C ARG A 178 -22.11 -18.60 0.16
N ILE A 179 -22.29 -17.30 -0.08
CA ILE A 179 -21.52 -16.22 0.58
C ILE A 179 -21.75 -16.28 2.09
N GLU A 180 -22.99 -16.36 2.55
CA GLU A 180 -23.34 -16.41 3.98
C GLU A 180 -22.69 -17.62 4.68
N ILE A 181 -22.74 -18.79 4.06
CA ILE A 181 -22.11 -20.01 4.59
C ILE A 181 -20.59 -19.89 4.63
N LEU A 182 -19.97 -19.41 3.55
CA LEU A 182 -18.52 -19.22 3.47
C LEU A 182 -18.01 -18.27 4.54
N LEU A 183 -18.72 -17.17 4.78
CA LEU A 183 -18.41 -16.25 5.87
C LEU A 183 -18.60 -16.91 7.24
N GLY A 184 -19.66 -17.71 7.42
CA GLY A 184 -19.95 -18.46 8.65
C GLY A 184 -18.89 -19.50 9.03
N ILE A 185 -18.19 -20.08 8.04
CA ILE A 185 -17.06 -21.01 8.26
C ILE A 185 -15.68 -20.34 8.22
N ASN A 186 -15.66 -18.99 8.26
CA ASN A 186 -14.43 -18.20 8.21
C ASN A 186 -13.59 -18.37 6.93
N ALA A 187 -14.25 -18.36 5.77
CA ALA A 187 -13.63 -18.39 4.45
C ALA A 187 -13.91 -17.11 3.63
N PRO A 188 -13.46 -15.93 4.10
CA PRO A 188 -13.82 -14.65 3.49
C PRO A 188 -13.33 -14.48 2.05
N ARG A 189 -12.18 -15.07 1.67
CA ARG A 189 -11.73 -15.02 0.27
C ARG A 189 -12.65 -15.76 -0.68
N ALA A 190 -13.02 -16.98 -0.32
CA ALA A 190 -13.97 -17.76 -1.09
C ALA A 190 -15.32 -17.04 -1.23
N ALA A 191 -15.75 -16.32 -0.19
CA ALA A 191 -16.95 -15.49 -0.23
C ALA A 191 -16.81 -14.33 -1.23
N VAL A 192 -15.64 -13.67 -1.28
CA VAL A 192 -15.32 -12.66 -2.30
C VAL A 192 -15.35 -13.29 -3.69
N ASP A 193 -14.68 -14.41 -3.91
CA ASP A 193 -14.65 -15.09 -5.21
C ASP A 193 -16.07 -15.47 -5.69
N THR A 194 -16.90 -15.98 -4.77
CA THR A 194 -18.31 -16.26 -5.03
C THR A 194 -19.08 -15.00 -5.41
N PHE A 195 -18.89 -13.89 -4.70
CA PHE A 195 -19.54 -12.62 -5.04
C PHE A 195 -19.14 -12.14 -6.44
N LEU A 196 -17.86 -12.22 -6.79
CA LEU A 196 -17.34 -11.84 -8.10
C LEU A 196 -17.91 -12.69 -9.24
N GLN A 197 -18.17 -13.97 -9.02
CA GLN A 197 -18.77 -14.86 -10.02
C GLN A 197 -20.23 -14.50 -10.34
N CYS A 198 -20.94 -13.96 -9.36
CA CYS A 198 -22.40 -13.78 -9.44
C CYS A 198 -22.83 -12.35 -9.70
N ALA A 199 -22.05 -11.38 -9.21
CA ALA A 199 -22.35 -9.97 -9.35
C ALA A 199 -22.24 -9.53 -10.82
N PRO A 200 -23.32 -9.03 -11.45
CA PRO A 200 -23.22 -8.45 -12.80
C PRO A 200 -22.18 -7.33 -12.90
N HIS A 201 -22.01 -6.58 -11.80
CA HIS A 201 -21.03 -5.52 -11.64
C HIS A 201 -20.40 -5.64 -10.26
N PHE A 202 -19.09 -5.80 -10.21
CA PHE A 202 -18.38 -6.06 -8.95
C PHE A 202 -17.30 -5.03 -8.63
N SER A 203 -17.10 -4.05 -9.49
CA SER A 203 -16.24 -2.88 -9.28
C SER A 203 -17.07 -1.61 -9.14
N PHE A 204 -16.55 -0.64 -8.40
CA PHE A 204 -17.09 0.71 -8.39
C PHE A 204 -16.60 1.47 -9.65
N PRO A 205 -17.47 2.19 -10.38
CA PRO A 205 -17.06 2.96 -11.56
C PRO A 205 -15.99 3.98 -11.22
N THR A 206 -14.83 3.92 -11.89
CA THR A 206 -13.75 4.90 -11.68
C THR A 206 -13.95 6.17 -12.52
N SER A 207 -14.88 6.16 -13.48
CA SER A 207 -15.21 7.30 -14.32
C SER A 207 -16.69 7.67 -14.23
N HIS A 208 -16.99 8.97 -14.37
CA HIS A 208 -18.37 9.48 -14.40
C HIS A 208 -19.17 9.08 -15.65
N PHE A 209 -18.58 8.32 -16.59
CA PHE A 209 -19.16 8.01 -17.90
C PHE A 209 -19.77 6.62 -18.00
N GLU A 210 -19.71 5.78 -16.95
CA GLU A 210 -20.45 4.52 -16.96
C GLU A 210 -21.96 4.78 -16.88
N ALA A 211 -22.71 4.25 -17.84
CA ALA A 211 -24.15 4.38 -17.88
C ALA A 211 -24.76 3.72 -16.64
N ILE A 212 -25.53 4.49 -15.87
CA ILE A 212 -26.27 3.95 -14.73
C ILE A 212 -27.24 2.89 -15.27
N PRO A 213 -27.19 1.64 -14.78
CA PRO A 213 -28.06 0.59 -15.26
C PRO A 213 -29.52 0.92 -14.95
N ALA A 214 -30.44 0.35 -15.75
CA ALA A 214 -31.86 0.42 -15.41
C ALA A 214 -32.11 -0.23 -14.04
N PRO A 215 -33.03 0.34 -13.22
CA PRO A 215 -33.35 -0.25 -11.93
C PRO A 215 -33.74 -1.73 -12.03
N ASN A 216 -33.25 -2.53 -11.10
CA ASN A 216 -33.52 -3.96 -10.99
C ASN A 216 -33.52 -4.38 -9.53
N GLU A 217 -34.70 -4.63 -8.98
CA GLU A 217 -34.87 -4.92 -7.55
C GLU A 217 -34.27 -6.27 -7.12
N GLU A 218 -34.14 -7.25 -8.02
CA GLU A 218 -33.48 -8.53 -7.71
C GLU A 218 -31.97 -8.31 -7.48
N PHE A 219 -31.32 -7.55 -8.37
CA PHE A 219 -29.92 -7.16 -8.18
C PHE A 219 -29.75 -6.26 -6.96
N ALA A 220 -30.64 -5.29 -6.75
CA ALA A 220 -30.58 -4.42 -5.58
C ALA A 220 -30.62 -5.22 -4.26
N GLN A 221 -31.48 -6.23 -4.17
CA GLN A 221 -31.56 -7.12 -3.00
C GLN A 221 -30.30 -7.97 -2.82
N PHE A 222 -29.77 -8.56 -3.90
CA PHE A 222 -28.52 -9.33 -3.85
C PHE A 222 -27.36 -8.49 -3.32
N TYR A 223 -27.16 -7.29 -3.88
CA TYR A 223 -26.11 -6.39 -3.45
C TYR A 223 -26.31 -5.87 -2.04
N SER A 224 -27.54 -5.49 -1.68
CA SER A 224 -27.88 -5.01 -0.34
C SER A 224 -27.54 -6.05 0.73
N ARG A 225 -27.94 -7.30 0.52
CA ARG A 225 -27.69 -8.38 1.48
C ARG A 225 -26.21 -8.78 1.52
N SER A 226 -25.53 -8.83 0.38
CA SER A 226 -24.07 -9.04 0.34
C SER A 226 -23.34 -7.94 1.10
N SER A 227 -23.77 -6.70 0.91
CA SER A 227 -23.23 -5.53 1.60
C SER A 227 -23.38 -5.63 3.11
N THR A 228 -24.54 -6.07 3.62
CA THR A 228 -24.75 -6.33 5.05
C THR A 228 -23.80 -7.40 5.59
N LEU A 229 -23.70 -8.55 4.90
CA LEU A 229 -22.83 -9.66 5.31
C LEU A 229 -21.35 -9.23 5.38
N PHE A 230 -20.89 -8.48 4.39
CA PHE A 230 -19.51 -7.98 4.38
C PHE A 230 -19.27 -6.93 5.48
N HIS A 231 -20.24 -6.02 5.70
CA HIS A 231 -20.14 -4.96 6.71
C HIS A 231 -19.94 -5.52 8.12
N GLU A 232 -20.68 -6.57 8.49
CA GLU A 232 -20.59 -7.21 9.81
C GLU A 232 -19.20 -7.77 10.14
N LEU A 233 -18.41 -8.11 9.12
CA LEU A 233 -17.12 -8.79 9.26
C LEU A 233 -15.90 -7.90 8.96
N ILE A 234 -16.12 -6.63 8.59
CA ILE A 234 -15.04 -5.65 8.38
C ILE A 234 -14.04 -5.56 9.54
N PRO A 235 -14.44 -5.58 10.83
CA PRO A 235 -13.48 -5.49 11.93
C PRO A 235 -12.41 -6.60 11.92
N HIS A 236 -12.70 -7.75 11.31
CA HIS A 236 -11.79 -8.89 11.25
C HIS A 236 -11.13 -9.06 9.88
N TYR A 237 -11.80 -8.67 8.79
CA TYR A 237 -11.36 -8.96 7.43
C TYR A 237 -11.35 -7.73 6.51
N ARG A 238 -11.06 -6.55 7.05
CA ARG A 238 -11.03 -5.27 6.30
C ARG A 238 -10.25 -5.39 4.99
N ASP A 239 -9.04 -5.93 5.02
CA ASP A 239 -8.17 -6.03 3.84
C ASP A 239 -8.74 -6.91 2.71
N ILE A 240 -9.69 -7.80 3.04
CA ILE A 240 -10.33 -8.72 2.10
C ILE A 240 -11.69 -8.18 1.63
N LEU A 241 -12.51 -7.70 2.56
CA LEU A 241 -13.92 -7.42 2.31
C LEU A 241 -14.21 -5.97 1.93
N GLN A 242 -13.31 -5.01 2.23
CA GLN A 242 -13.56 -3.57 2.06
C GLN A 242 -13.95 -3.19 0.63
N ARG A 243 -13.28 -3.72 -0.40
CA ARG A 243 -13.63 -3.42 -1.81
C ARG A 243 -14.99 -4.00 -2.18
N MET A 244 -15.28 -5.24 -1.77
CA MET A 244 -16.55 -5.89 -2.07
C MET A 244 -17.70 -5.25 -1.32
N LEU A 245 -17.45 -4.78 -0.09
CA LEU A 245 -18.38 -3.96 0.66
C LEU A 245 -18.72 -2.68 -0.13
N PHE A 246 -17.71 -1.94 -0.58
CA PHE A 246 -17.94 -0.71 -1.32
C PHE A 246 -18.70 -0.95 -2.63
N ALA A 247 -18.26 -1.92 -3.44
CA ALA A 247 -18.91 -2.26 -4.70
C ALA A 247 -20.36 -2.72 -4.48
N SER A 248 -20.61 -3.62 -3.52
CA SER A 248 -21.96 -4.10 -3.21
C SER A 248 -22.85 -2.97 -2.68
N THR A 249 -22.36 -2.08 -1.81
CA THR A 249 -23.17 -0.93 -1.38
C THR A 249 -23.51 0.00 -2.55
N TYR A 250 -22.54 0.28 -3.42
CA TYR A 250 -22.75 1.16 -4.58
C TYR A 250 -23.82 0.60 -5.51
N TRP A 251 -23.68 -0.66 -5.93
CA TRP A 251 -24.62 -1.26 -6.87
C TRP A 251 -25.99 -1.51 -6.23
N ALA A 252 -26.07 -1.79 -4.92
CA ALA A 252 -27.35 -1.81 -4.21
C ALA A 252 -28.10 -0.48 -4.34
N VAL A 253 -27.39 0.64 -4.27
CA VAL A 253 -27.97 1.99 -4.44
C VAL A 253 -28.36 2.26 -5.89
N GLN A 254 -27.52 1.92 -6.87
CA GLN A 254 -27.78 2.20 -8.28
C GLN A 254 -28.95 1.39 -8.86
N TYR A 255 -29.06 0.11 -8.50
CA TYR A 255 -30.15 -0.74 -9.00
C TYR A 255 -31.49 -0.51 -8.31
N SER A 256 -31.49 0.10 -7.14
CA SER A 256 -32.69 0.34 -6.35
C SER A 256 -33.45 1.56 -6.84
N THR A 257 -34.76 1.43 -7.04
CA THR A 257 -35.63 2.60 -7.33
C THR A 257 -35.74 3.57 -6.15
N LYS A 258 -35.62 3.05 -4.92
CA LYS A 258 -35.69 3.82 -3.67
C LYS A 258 -34.71 3.25 -2.63
N PRO A 259 -33.42 3.63 -2.69
CA PRO A 259 -32.40 3.04 -1.83
C PRO A 259 -32.68 3.29 -0.35
N ALA A 260 -32.40 2.29 0.49
CA ALA A 260 -32.53 2.40 1.93
C ALA A 260 -31.56 3.47 2.47
N LEU A 261 -31.98 4.16 3.54
CA LEU A 261 -31.19 5.24 4.13
C LEU A 261 -29.83 4.76 4.65
N ASP A 262 -29.80 3.60 5.30
CA ASP A 262 -28.58 3.02 5.84
C ASP A 262 -27.58 2.66 4.73
N LEU A 263 -28.06 2.22 3.55
CA LEU A 263 -27.19 1.97 2.40
C LEU A 263 -26.55 3.26 1.86
N LEU A 264 -27.28 4.37 1.82
CA LEU A 264 -26.73 5.68 1.42
C LEU A 264 -25.69 6.19 2.42
N ILE A 265 -25.95 6.04 3.72
CA ILE A 265 -25.00 6.38 4.78
C ILE A 265 -23.73 5.52 4.65
N GLN A 266 -23.90 4.21 4.51
CA GLN A 266 -22.79 3.28 4.33
C GLN A 266 -22.00 3.61 3.06
N LEU A 267 -22.68 3.93 1.95
CA LEU A 267 -22.01 4.33 0.70
C LEU A 267 -21.20 5.61 0.89
N GLY A 268 -21.72 6.56 1.68
CA GLY A 268 -20.99 7.75 2.09
C GLY A 268 -19.72 7.42 2.88
N GLU A 269 -19.79 6.51 3.86
CA GLU A 269 -18.63 6.05 4.63
C GLU A 269 -17.57 5.38 3.73
N GLN A 270 -17.99 4.46 2.87
CA GLN A 270 -17.08 3.78 1.93
C GLN A 270 -16.45 4.77 0.94
N SER A 271 -17.22 5.77 0.49
CA SER A 271 -16.72 6.83 -0.38
C SER A 271 -15.68 7.73 0.32
N ILE A 272 -15.84 8.02 1.62
CA ILE A 272 -14.79 8.71 2.40
C ILE A 272 -13.53 7.84 2.45
N LEU A 273 -13.64 6.55 2.80
CA LEU A 273 -12.51 5.63 2.89
C LEU A 273 -11.78 5.44 1.56
N ALA A 274 -12.47 5.64 0.43
CA ALA A 274 -11.91 5.64 -0.91
C ALA A 274 -11.40 7.02 -1.39
N GLY A 275 -11.53 8.08 -0.58
CA GLY A 275 -11.09 9.44 -0.92
C GLY A 275 -12.05 10.21 -1.82
N HIS A 276 -13.23 9.68 -2.11
CA HIS A 276 -14.28 10.31 -2.92
C HIS A 276 -15.16 11.24 -2.07
N PHE A 277 -14.56 12.23 -1.41
CA PHE A 277 -15.23 13.07 -0.41
C PHE A 277 -16.45 13.83 -0.97
N GLN A 278 -16.38 14.32 -2.22
CA GLN A 278 -17.52 15.01 -2.82
C GLN A 278 -18.70 14.08 -3.10
N ALA A 279 -18.45 12.87 -3.57
CA ALA A 279 -19.49 11.86 -3.75
C ALA A 279 -20.08 11.44 -2.40
N ALA A 280 -19.23 11.22 -1.39
CA ALA A 280 -19.66 10.92 -0.03
C ALA A 280 -20.63 11.96 0.52
N ARG A 281 -20.29 13.25 0.37
CA ARG A 281 -21.14 14.37 0.78
C ARG A 281 -22.53 14.27 0.14
N LEU A 282 -22.61 14.01 -1.16
CA LEU A 282 -23.88 13.88 -1.87
C LEU A 282 -24.72 12.69 -1.36
N TYR A 283 -24.11 11.54 -1.11
CA TYR A 283 -24.83 10.36 -0.59
C TYR A 283 -25.38 10.60 0.82
N PHE A 284 -24.61 11.22 1.70
CA PHE A 284 -25.10 11.60 3.03
C PHE A 284 -26.25 12.60 2.94
N LEU A 285 -26.17 13.62 2.07
CA LEU A 285 -27.27 14.57 1.89
C LEU A 285 -28.53 13.93 1.29
N GLN A 286 -28.36 13.00 0.35
CA GLN A 286 -29.48 12.25 -0.24
C GLN A 286 -30.25 11.45 0.82
N SER A 287 -29.56 10.85 1.79
CA SER A 287 -30.21 10.10 2.88
C SER A 287 -31.13 10.96 3.78
N ASN A 288 -31.05 12.29 3.71
CA ASN A 288 -31.90 13.19 4.50
C ASN A 288 -33.18 13.65 3.79
N SER A 289 -33.32 13.38 2.49
CA SER A 289 -34.45 13.87 1.66
C SER A 289 -35.81 13.22 1.96
N SER A 290 -35.89 12.26 2.89
CA SER A 290 -37.07 11.41 3.14
C SER A 290 -37.75 11.60 4.51
N GLY A 291 -37.43 12.67 5.25
CA GLY A 291 -38.22 13.11 6.42
C GLY A 291 -37.86 12.47 7.76
N SER A 292 -36.99 11.44 7.82
CA SER A 292 -36.32 11.00 9.05
C SER A 292 -34.89 11.51 9.09
N SER A 293 -34.62 12.58 9.83
CA SER A 293 -33.28 13.16 9.98
C SER A 293 -32.35 12.20 10.72
N SER A 294 -31.47 11.50 10.01
CA SER A 294 -30.38 10.76 10.64
C SER A 294 -29.27 11.73 11.00
N THR A 295 -29.04 11.95 12.30
CA THR A 295 -27.90 12.74 12.80
C THR A 295 -26.58 12.25 12.23
N LYS A 296 -26.46 10.93 12.03
CA LYS A 296 -25.29 10.27 11.41
C LYS A 296 -25.02 10.77 9.98
N ALA A 297 -26.07 11.01 9.19
CA ALA A 297 -25.94 11.54 7.84
C ALA A 297 -25.39 12.99 7.85
N PHE A 298 -25.86 13.84 8.77
CA PHE A 298 -25.30 15.19 8.91
C PHE A 298 -23.84 15.18 9.36
N CYS A 299 -23.46 14.30 10.30
CA CYS A 299 -22.07 14.14 10.71
C CYS A 299 -21.18 13.67 9.53
N GLY A 300 -21.62 12.65 8.78
CA GLY A 300 -20.91 12.18 7.59
C GLY A 300 -20.76 13.25 6.52
N ALA A 301 -21.82 13.99 6.22
CA ALA A 301 -21.79 15.11 5.27
C ALA A 301 -20.86 16.24 5.74
N ALA A 302 -20.90 16.60 7.03
CA ALA A 302 -20.04 17.61 7.62
C ALA A 302 -18.56 17.23 7.49
N LEU A 303 -18.22 15.98 7.83
CA LEU A 303 -16.85 15.47 7.67
C LEU A 303 -16.42 15.45 6.20
N ALA A 304 -17.27 14.99 5.28
CA ALA A 304 -16.97 14.97 3.85
C ALA A 304 -16.71 16.40 3.30
N SER A 305 -17.55 17.37 3.66
CA SER A 305 -17.34 18.79 3.31
C SER A 305 -16.05 19.32 3.91
N PHE A 306 -15.76 19.00 5.17
CA PHE A 306 -14.53 19.43 5.85
C PHE A 306 -13.28 18.86 5.20
N LEU A 307 -13.27 17.57 4.85
CA LEU A 307 -12.17 16.92 4.14
C LEU A 307 -11.91 17.57 2.77
N ASN A 308 -12.97 17.97 2.05
CA ASN A 308 -12.86 18.75 0.79
C ASN A 308 -12.37 20.20 0.98
N GLY A 309 -12.30 20.71 2.22
CA GLY A 309 -11.99 22.10 2.51
C GLY A 309 -13.20 23.04 2.45
N ASN A 310 -14.43 22.55 2.41
CA ASN A 310 -15.65 23.37 2.44
C ASN A 310 -16.09 23.66 3.88
N TYR A 311 -15.34 24.52 4.58
CA TYR A 311 -15.54 24.73 6.03
C TYR A 311 -16.88 25.38 6.41
N VAL A 312 -17.39 26.32 5.60
CA VAL A 312 -18.66 27.00 5.90
C VAL A 312 -19.81 26.01 5.85
N GLU A 313 -19.87 25.20 4.78
CA GLU A 313 -20.86 24.12 4.65
C GLU A 313 -20.68 23.08 5.76
N ALA A 314 -19.43 22.68 6.05
CA ALA A 314 -19.12 21.73 7.11
C ALA A 314 -19.64 22.20 8.48
N LYS A 315 -19.50 23.50 8.80
CA LYS A 315 -20.06 24.11 10.02
C LYS A 315 -21.58 24.00 10.07
N ASP A 316 -22.27 24.35 8.98
CA ASP A 316 -23.74 24.34 8.92
C ASP A 316 -24.31 22.93 9.01
N LEU A 317 -23.62 21.95 8.44
CA LEU A 317 -23.95 20.53 8.57
C LEU A 317 -23.64 20.01 9.97
N TYR A 318 -22.49 20.39 10.54
CA TYR A 318 -22.08 20.00 11.89
C TYR A 318 -23.03 20.53 12.96
N ALA A 319 -23.63 21.71 12.77
CA ALA A 319 -24.65 22.22 13.71
C ALA A 319 -25.88 21.29 13.85
N LYS A 320 -26.09 20.39 12.89
CA LYS A 320 -27.14 19.35 12.89
C LYS A 320 -26.58 17.96 13.25
N CYS A 321 -25.26 17.84 13.38
CA CYS A 321 -24.58 16.66 13.89
C CYS A 321 -24.71 16.61 15.42
N ASN A 322 -24.84 15.40 15.98
CA ASN A 322 -24.90 15.20 17.43
C ASN A 322 -23.61 14.55 17.95
N SER A 323 -23.19 13.43 17.34
CA SER A 323 -21.94 12.72 17.63
C SER A 323 -21.46 11.97 16.38
N TYR A 324 -20.15 11.84 16.23
CA TYR A 324 -19.53 10.95 15.24
C TYR A 324 -19.57 9.47 15.66
N ASP A 325 -20.06 9.16 16.86
CA ASP A 325 -20.24 7.79 17.35
C ASP A 325 -21.09 6.98 16.37
N GLY A 326 -20.59 5.80 15.99
CA GLY A 326 -21.25 4.89 15.06
C GLY A 326 -20.95 5.12 13.58
N LEU A 327 -20.14 6.13 13.20
CA LEU A 327 -19.51 6.18 11.88
C LEU A 327 -18.28 5.27 11.85
N GLN A 328 -18.18 4.36 10.87
CA GLN A 328 -17.06 3.41 10.70
C GLN A 328 -15.77 4.07 10.14
N LEU A 329 -15.52 5.32 10.51
CA LEU A 329 -14.46 6.18 9.96
C LEU A 329 -13.40 6.59 11.00
N TYR A 330 -13.70 6.37 12.29
CA TYR A 330 -12.97 7.00 13.39
C TYR A 330 -11.47 6.71 13.38
N GLY A 331 -11.04 5.50 13.03
CA GLY A 331 -9.62 5.13 13.04
C GLY A 331 -8.76 5.98 12.08
N VAL A 332 -9.12 5.99 10.79
CA VAL A 332 -8.32 6.66 9.75
C VAL A 332 -8.48 8.17 9.80
N TYR A 333 -9.69 8.67 10.08
CA TYR A 333 -10.03 10.11 10.02
C TYR A 333 -10.11 10.79 11.38
N LYS A 334 -9.56 10.17 12.44
CA LYS A 334 -9.55 10.74 13.80
C LYS A 334 -9.06 12.19 13.82
N VAL A 335 -7.97 12.48 13.13
CA VAL A 335 -7.37 13.84 13.06
C VAL A 335 -8.38 14.85 12.50
N ALA A 336 -9.14 14.47 11.47
CA ALA A 336 -10.16 15.33 10.87
C ALA A 336 -11.36 15.53 11.81
N ILE A 337 -11.82 14.45 12.44
CA ILE A 337 -12.94 14.46 13.39
C ILE A 337 -12.62 15.32 14.61
N ASP A 338 -11.45 15.14 15.23
CA ASP A 338 -11.03 15.92 16.40
C ASP A 338 -10.95 17.43 16.07
N ASN A 339 -10.51 17.78 14.85
CA ASN A 339 -10.42 19.17 14.41
C ASN A 339 -11.79 19.79 14.10
N ILE A 340 -12.67 19.08 13.39
CA ILE A 340 -14.02 19.61 13.07
C ILE A 340 -14.85 19.79 14.35
N GLU A 341 -14.79 18.85 15.29
CA GLU A 341 -15.46 18.97 16.59
C GLU A 341 -14.92 20.18 17.35
N LYS A 342 -13.59 20.32 17.45
CA LYS A 342 -13.00 21.43 18.20
C LYS A 342 -13.30 22.80 17.58
N LEU A 343 -13.44 22.88 16.25
CA LEU A 343 -13.83 24.12 15.57
C LEU A 343 -15.31 24.46 15.79
N PHE A 344 -16.20 23.48 15.65
CA PHE A 344 -17.63 23.77 15.48
C PHE A 344 -18.53 23.33 16.65
N LYS A 345 -17.98 22.69 17.69
CA LYS A 345 -18.73 22.31 18.91
C LYS A 345 -19.42 23.49 19.59
N ASN A 346 -18.80 24.67 19.53
CA ASN A 346 -19.40 25.90 20.04
C ASN A 346 -19.82 26.82 18.86
N PRO A 347 -20.88 27.61 19.02
CA PRO A 347 -21.27 28.60 18.01
C PRO A 347 -20.12 29.54 17.65
N VAL A 348 -19.86 29.67 16.35
CA VAL A 348 -18.84 30.60 15.83
C VAL A 348 -19.44 32.01 15.80
N ASN A 349 -18.82 32.94 16.53
CA ASN A 349 -19.28 34.34 16.56
C ASN A 349 -19.03 35.06 15.21
N SER A 350 -19.61 36.26 15.04
CA SER A 350 -19.54 37.01 13.77
C SER A 350 -18.10 37.29 13.30
N SER A 351 -17.22 37.76 14.18
CA SER A 351 -15.82 38.06 13.82
C SER A 351 -15.05 36.80 13.39
N ASN A 352 -15.26 35.68 14.07
CA ASN A 352 -14.64 34.40 13.70
C ASN A 352 -15.22 33.83 12.40
N MET A 353 -16.52 34.07 12.14
CA MET A 353 -17.17 33.71 10.88
C MET A 353 -16.63 34.52 9.71
N GLU A 354 -16.38 35.82 9.89
CA GLU A 354 -15.76 36.67 8.87
C GLU A 354 -14.38 36.13 8.48
N CYS A 355 -13.52 35.81 9.47
CA CYS A 355 -12.21 35.20 9.20
C CYS A 355 -12.31 33.84 8.49
N LEU A 356 -13.28 33.00 8.86
CA LEU A 356 -13.50 31.72 8.20
C LEU A 356 -13.92 31.90 6.74
N GLN A 357 -14.85 32.82 6.47
CA GLN A 357 -15.35 33.11 5.13
C GLN A 357 -14.28 33.76 4.26
N GLU A 358 -13.53 34.73 4.77
CA GLU A 358 -12.44 35.39 4.04
C GLU A 358 -11.35 34.38 3.62
N ALA A 359 -11.00 33.43 4.49
CA ALA A 359 -9.99 32.41 4.20
C ALA A 359 -10.46 31.36 3.18
N THR A 360 -11.77 31.06 3.12
CA THR A 360 -12.32 29.92 2.36
C THR A 360 -13.15 30.31 1.12
N ASP A 361 -13.63 31.54 1.05
CA ASP A 361 -14.37 32.07 -0.10
C ASP A 361 -13.48 33.00 -0.93
N ARG A 362 -13.16 32.57 -2.15
CA ARG A 362 -12.33 33.35 -3.07
C ARG A 362 -12.96 34.66 -3.52
N SER A 363 -14.29 34.80 -3.45
CA SER A 363 -15.00 36.01 -3.86
C SER A 363 -14.88 37.16 -2.85
N LEU A 364 -14.45 36.88 -1.62
CA LEU A 364 -14.40 37.83 -0.51
C LEU A 364 -12.99 38.40 -0.24
N ARG A 365 -11.96 37.98 -1.00
CA ARG A 365 -10.52 38.27 -0.78
C ARG A 365 -10.07 39.75 -0.84
N VAL A 366 -11.00 40.69 -0.99
CA VAL A 366 -10.68 42.14 -1.13
C VAL A 366 -10.73 42.87 0.22
N LYS A 367 -11.14 42.23 1.32
CA LYS A 367 -11.24 42.86 2.64
C LYS A 367 -9.97 42.63 3.48
N SER A 368 -9.49 43.70 4.10
CA SER A 368 -8.25 43.83 4.87
C SER A 368 -7.83 42.62 5.72
N ASN A 369 -6.57 42.18 5.55
CA ASN A 369 -5.82 41.19 6.35
C ASN A 369 -5.84 41.49 7.87
N THR A 370 -6.96 41.24 8.55
CA THR A 370 -7.09 41.52 9.99
C THR A 370 -7.02 40.26 10.85
N CYS A 371 -7.34 39.09 10.30
CA CYS A 371 -7.41 37.83 11.04
C CYS A 371 -6.05 37.29 11.49
N CYS A 372 -5.04 37.44 10.63
CA CYS A 372 -3.69 36.97 10.87
C CYS A 372 -2.69 37.97 10.28
N ILE A 373 -1.77 38.45 11.10
CA ILE A 373 -0.75 39.43 10.70
C ILE A 373 0.61 38.84 11.00
N ALA A 374 1.50 38.91 10.02
CA ALA A 374 2.90 38.55 10.17
C ALA A 374 3.70 39.76 10.65
N VAL A 375 4.52 39.58 11.70
CA VAL A 375 5.40 40.63 12.21
C VAL A 375 6.82 40.10 12.35
N ALA A 376 7.80 40.99 12.16
CA ALA A 376 9.19 40.67 12.44
C ALA A 376 9.40 40.44 13.95
N ALA A 377 10.19 39.42 14.30
CA ALA A 377 10.57 39.06 15.65
C ALA A 377 12.07 38.67 15.67
N GLU A 378 12.68 38.63 16.86
CA GLU A 378 14.11 38.32 17.01
C GLU A 378 14.52 36.97 16.38
N SER A 379 13.61 35.99 16.33
CA SER A 379 13.84 34.64 15.81
C SER A 379 13.24 34.38 14.42
N GLY A 380 12.76 35.42 13.72
CA GLY A 380 12.17 35.29 12.38
C GLY A 380 10.85 36.04 12.27
N VAL A 381 9.83 35.40 11.67
CA VAL A 381 8.49 35.99 11.54
C VAL A 381 7.50 35.32 12.50
N ALA A 382 6.82 36.13 13.32
CA ALA A 382 5.77 35.67 14.20
C ALA A 382 4.38 35.96 13.59
N LEU A 383 3.46 35.01 13.74
CA LEU A 383 2.06 35.18 13.32
C LEU A 383 1.21 35.59 14.53
N HIS A 384 0.57 36.75 14.42
CA HIS A 384 -0.40 37.24 15.39
C HIS A 384 -1.81 36.99 14.89
N TYR A 385 -2.63 36.42 15.76
CA TYR A 385 -4.03 36.09 15.48
C TYR A 385 -4.94 36.97 16.34
N THR A 386 -6.10 37.34 15.82
CA THR A 386 -7.08 38.16 16.57
C THR A 386 -7.56 37.49 17.86
N ASN A 387 -7.63 36.15 17.87
CA ASN A 387 -7.96 35.35 19.05
C ASN A 387 -7.52 33.89 18.89
N SER A 388 -7.74 33.09 19.94
CA SER A 388 -7.37 31.67 20.00
C SER A 388 -8.12 30.78 19.00
N TYR A 389 -9.35 31.13 18.63
CA TYR A 389 -10.12 30.39 17.61
C TYR A 389 -9.46 30.57 16.23
N VAL A 390 -9.12 31.80 15.85
CA VAL A 390 -8.48 32.08 14.55
C VAL A 390 -7.10 31.41 14.45
N ARG A 391 -6.33 31.40 15.55
CA ARG A 391 -5.11 30.60 15.66
C ARG A 391 -5.37 29.12 15.41
N PHE A 392 -6.38 28.55 16.05
CA PHE A 392 -6.71 27.13 15.89
C PHE A 392 -7.24 26.80 14.49
N LEU A 393 -8.00 27.70 13.86
CA LEU A 393 -8.44 27.59 12.48
C LEU A 393 -7.26 27.52 11.51
N TYR A 394 -6.25 28.38 11.70
CA TYR A 394 -5.01 28.35 10.91
C TYR A 394 -4.26 27.02 11.04
N GLN A 395 -4.11 26.59 12.28
CA GLN A 395 -3.46 25.31 12.59
C GLN A 395 -4.24 24.15 11.97
N THR A 396 -5.57 24.23 11.95
CA THR A 396 -6.42 23.23 11.32
C THR A 396 -6.19 23.18 9.81
N PHE A 397 -6.18 24.31 9.09
CA PHE A 397 -5.88 24.33 7.65
C PHE A 397 -4.52 23.69 7.34
N THR A 398 -3.51 24.01 8.13
CA THR A 398 -2.16 23.49 7.89
C THR A 398 -2.03 22.01 8.25
N GLN A 399 -2.57 21.60 9.39
CA GLN A 399 -2.58 20.20 9.84
C GLN A 399 -3.38 19.31 8.89
N MET A 400 -4.55 19.77 8.42
CA MET A 400 -5.38 19.02 7.48
C MET A 400 -4.72 18.90 6.12
N GLY A 401 -4.02 19.95 5.65
CA GLY A 401 -3.18 19.86 4.46
C GLY A 401 -2.14 18.75 4.58
N VAL A 402 -1.38 18.71 5.69
CA VAL A 402 -0.38 17.65 5.92
C VAL A 402 -1.02 16.27 6.03
N PHE A 403 -2.04 16.13 6.86
CA PHE A 403 -2.73 14.87 7.10
C PHE A 403 -3.30 14.27 5.81
N LEU A 404 -3.93 15.08 4.96
CA LEU A 404 -4.52 14.62 3.70
C LEU A 404 -3.45 14.27 2.66
N ASP A 405 -2.34 14.99 2.63
CA ASP A 405 -1.23 14.67 1.74
C ASP A 405 -0.61 13.31 2.08
N GLU A 406 -0.26 13.11 3.36
CA GLU A 406 0.29 11.83 3.85
C GLU A 406 -0.71 10.68 3.65
N LEU A 407 -2.01 10.95 3.77
CA LEU A 407 -3.07 9.98 3.51
C LEU A 407 -3.22 9.61 2.03
N GLY A 408 -2.88 10.51 1.10
CA GLY A 408 -2.99 10.36 -0.37
C GLY A 408 -4.11 11.13 -1.04
N ALA A 409 -4.74 12.07 -0.34
CA ALA A 409 -5.75 12.97 -0.88
C ALA A 409 -5.09 14.26 -1.37
N TYR A 410 -4.25 14.14 -2.40
CA TYR A 410 -3.43 15.22 -2.97
C TYR A 410 -4.21 16.51 -3.22
N GLU A 411 -5.32 16.46 -3.96
CA GLU A 411 -6.09 17.63 -4.36
C GLU A 411 -6.75 18.31 -3.14
N ALA A 412 -7.26 17.51 -2.21
CA ALA A 412 -7.86 18.00 -0.97
C ALA A 412 -6.80 18.67 -0.09
N SER A 413 -5.60 18.07 0.02
CA SER A 413 -4.48 18.64 0.78
C SER A 413 -4.13 20.07 0.33
N ILE A 414 -4.09 20.29 -0.98
CA ILE A 414 -3.81 21.59 -1.59
C ILE A 414 -4.90 22.61 -1.27
N SER A 415 -6.18 22.19 -1.25
CA SER A 415 -7.30 23.05 -0.86
C SER A 415 -7.09 23.63 0.54
N HIS A 416 -6.71 22.78 1.50
CA HIS A 416 -6.46 23.17 2.89
C HIS A 416 -5.24 24.11 3.02
N PHE A 417 -4.12 23.80 2.37
CA PHE A 417 -2.97 24.71 2.37
C PHE A 417 -3.31 26.08 1.74
N LYS A 418 -4.16 26.11 0.70
CA LYS A 418 -4.62 27.36 0.08
C LYS A 418 -5.46 28.21 1.04
N HIS A 419 -6.26 27.62 1.93
CA HIS A 419 -6.97 28.35 2.98
C HIS A 419 -6.02 28.95 4.02
N GLY A 420 -5.02 28.16 4.46
CA GLY A 420 -3.98 28.66 5.37
C GLY A 420 -3.18 29.81 4.76
N LEU A 421 -2.82 29.70 3.48
CA LEU A 421 -2.12 30.75 2.73
C LEU A 421 -3.00 31.99 2.55
N ALA A 422 -4.28 31.83 2.21
CA ALA A 422 -5.19 32.96 2.07
C ALA A 422 -5.36 33.73 3.39
N MET A 423 -5.34 33.03 4.53
CA MET A 423 -5.55 33.67 5.83
C MET A 423 -4.33 34.38 6.39
N CYS A 424 -3.12 33.81 6.25
CA CYS A 424 -1.91 34.32 6.90
C CYS A 424 -0.80 34.74 5.93
N GLY A 425 -1.02 34.63 4.61
CA GLY A 425 -0.09 35.08 3.58
C GLY A 425 1.22 34.27 3.47
N LYS A 426 2.14 34.79 2.65
CA LYS A 426 3.38 34.10 2.26
C LYS A 426 4.41 33.92 3.37
N ALA A 427 4.32 34.69 4.46
CA ALA A 427 5.17 34.52 5.66
C ALA A 427 5.12 33.09 6.24
N THR A 428 4.02 32.37 6.00
CA THR A 428 3.82 30.98 6.43
C THR A 428 4.64 29.94 5.65
N SER A 429 5.18 30.33 4.49
CA SER A 429 5.80 29.42 3.51
C SER A 429 4.85 28.33 2.95
N LEU A 430 3.52 28.46 3.13
CA LEU A 430 2.56 27.52 2.55
C LEU A 430 2.50 27.56 1.03
N HIS A 431 2.81 28.70 0.41
CA HIS A 431 2.93 28.81 -1.05
C HIS A 431 4.06 27.93 -1.61
N VAL A 432 5.19 27.83 -0.90
CA VAL A 432 6.28 26.89 -1.24
C VAL A 432 5.78 25.45 -1.13
N ARG A 433 5.13 25.10 -0.01
CA ARG A 433 4.57 23.74 0.18
C ARG A 433 3.58 23.35 -0.92
N ILE A 434 2.74 24.29 -1.36
CA ILE A 434 1.78 24.07 -2.47
C ILE A 434 2.53 23.92 -3.81
N GLY A 435 3.48 24.81 -4.11
CA GLY A 435 4.22 24.78 -5.37
C GLY A 435 5.06 23.51 -5.54
N LEU A 436 5.60 23.00 -4.43
CA LEU A 436 6.40 21.78 -4.39
C LEU A 436 5.59 20.50 -4.18
N ALA A 437 4.26 20.56 -4.10
CA ALA A 437 3.46 19.35 -3.95
C ALA A 437 3.51 18.50 -5.24
N ILE A 438 3.54 17.18 -5.06
CA ILE A 438 3.56 16.19 -6.13
C ILE A 438 2.73 14.97 -5.71
N PRO A 439 1.89 14.40 -6.60
CA PRO A 439 1.25 13.11 -6.33
C PRO A 439 2.29 12.01 -6.12
N THR A 440 2.08 11.11 -5.16
CA THR A 440 2.97 9.96 -4.95
C THR A 440 2.56 8.73 -5.77
N VAL A 441 1.27 8.62 -6.11
CA VAL A 441 0.72 7.54 -6.93
C VAL A 441 0.07 8.16 -8.16
N PHE A 442 0.70 7.96 -9.31
CA PHE A 442 0.20 8.37 -10.63
C PHE A 442 -0.65 7.28 -11.27
N GLN A 443 -1.57 7.69 -12.16
CA GLN A 443 -2.47 6.77 -12.88
C GLN A 443 -1.85 6.21 -14.15
N SER A 444 -1.01 6.98 -14.84
CA SER A 444 -0.27 6.54 -16.04
C SER A 444 1.07 7.25 -16.20
N SER A 445 2.00 6.65 -16.95
CA SER A 445 3.31 7.26 -17.23
C SER A 445 3.19 8.57 -18.05
N GLU A 446 2.04 8.83 -18.68
CA GLU A 446 1.73 10.12 -19.32
C GLU A 446 1.34 11.19 -18.29
N ASP A 447 0.46 10.84 -17.35
CA ASP A 447 0.05 11.71 -16.23
C ASP A 447 1.26 12.18 -15.40
N MET A 448 2.13 11.24 -15.02
CA MET A 448 3.37 11.56 -14.30
C MET A 448 4.30 12.50 -15.07
N ARG A 449 4.56 12.22 -16.36
CA ARG A 449 5.42 13.09 -17.18
C ARG A 449 4.83 14.50 -17.31
N HIS A 450 3.50 14.59 -17.43
CA HIS A 450 2.80 15.87 -17.46
C HIS A 450 2.97 16.63 -16.14
N GLU A 451 2.73 15.99 -14.99
CA GLU A 451 2.91 16.61 -13.67
C GLU A 451 4.37 17.00 -13.39
N LEU A 452 5.37 16.17 -13.76
CA LEU A 452 6.78 16.53 -13.59
C LEU A 452 7.21 17.71 -14.47
N ALA A 453 6.67 17.83 -15.68
CA ALA A 453 6.89 18.99 -16.53
C ALA A 453 6.29 20.26 -15.91
N GLN A 454 5.07 20.15 -15.35
CA GLN A 454 4.45 21.26 -14.61
C GLN A 454 5.22 21.59 -13.33
N TYR A 455 5.71 20.59 -12.61
CA TYR A 455 6.45 20.73 -11.35
C TYR A 455 7.62 21.70 -11.48
N THR A 456 8.40 21.55 -12.55
CA THR A 456 9.54 22.43 -12.87
C THR A 456 9.08 23.88 -13.09
N SER A 457 8.00 24.08 -13.83
CA SER A 457 7.40 25.41 -14.04
C SER A 457 6.85 26.01 -12.74
N ARG A 458 6.27 25.19 -11.86
CA ARG A 458 5.81 25.62 -10.52
C ARG A 458 6.98 26.08 -9.67
N ILE A 459 8.12 25.39 -9.68
CA ILE A 459 9.34 25.81 -8.97
C ILE A 459 9.78 27.21 -9.44
N ASP A 460 9.82 27.44 -10.75
CA ASP A 460 10.25 28.72 -11.33
C ASP A 460 9.31 29.88 -10.97
N GLN A 461 8.06 29.60 -10.57
CA GLN A 461 7.05 30.58 -10.18
C GLN A 461 7.00 30.84 -8.67
N ILE A 462 7.74 30.10 -7.85
CA ILE A 462 7.76 30.32 -6.40
C ILE A 462 8.55 31.60 -6.11
N ASP A 463 7.87 32.58 -5.51
CA ASP A 463 8.46 33.85 -5.11
C ASP A 463 7.89 34.39 -3.79
N MET A 464 8.54 35.44 -3.28
CA MET A 464 8.11 36.20 -2.11
C MET A 464 7.50 37.57 -2.48
N HIS A 465 7.15 37.80 -3.75
CA HIS A 465 6.37 38.97 -4.14
C HIS A 465 5.03 38.94 -3.37
N GLU A 466 4.48 40.09 -3.00
CA GLU A 466 3.33 40.23 -2.06
C GLU A 466 3.66 40.09 -0.57
N LEU A 467 4.83 39.57 -0.18
CA LEU A 467 5.29 39.70 1.21
C LEU A 467 6.01 41.05 1.38
N GLU A 468 5.69 41.77 2.46
CA GLU A 468 6.36 43.04 2.80
C GLU A 468 7.88 42.87 2.82
N VAL A 469 8.59 43.76 2.13
CA VAL A 469 10.05 43.71 1.96
C VAL A 469 10.79 43.60 3.30
N GLN A 470 10.28 44.27 4.33
CA GLN A 470 10.87 44.22 5.68
C GLN A 470 10.79 42.84 6.32
N LEU A 471 9.78 42.03 5.98
CA LEU A 471 9.58 40.67 6.48
C LEU A 471 10.40 39.63 5.70
N GLN A 472 10.68 39.86 4.42
CA GLN A 472 11.36 38.88 3.55
C GLN A 472 12.72 38.43 4.12
N GLN A 473 13.48 39.33 4.75
CA GLN A 473 14.77 39.00 5.38
C GLN A 473 14.67 38.11 6.62
N PHE A 474 13.49 38.05 7.26
CA PHE A 474 13.25 37.32 8.51
C PHE A 474 12.55 35.97 8.30
N VAL A 475 11.98 35.71 7.10
CA VAL A 475 11.37 34.41 6.84
C VAL A 475 12.47 33.36 6.74
N ARG A 476 12.27 32.24 7.44
CA ARG A 476 13.21 31.13 7.50
C ARG A 476 12.52 29.85 7.01
N PRO A 477 13.15 29.04 6.13
CA PRO A 477 12.54 27.83 5.60
C PRO A 477 12.32 26.74 6.67
N GLU A 478 13.22 26.66 7.65
CA GLU A 478 13.19 25.64 8.72
C GLU A 478 12.06 25.85 9.75
N VAL A 479 11.38 27.00 9.72
CA VAL A 479 10.20 27.30 10.56
C VAL A 479 8.90 27.40 9.74
N ALA A 480 8.91 26.91 8.50
CA ALA A 480 7.73 26.85 7.66
C ALA A 480 6.57 26.13 8.40
N SER A 481 5.36 26.68 8.28
CA SER A 481 4.28 26.33 9.22
C SER A 481 3.85 24.86 9.15
N HIS A 482 4.00 24.21 7.99
CA HIS A 482 3.66 22.80 7.80
C HIS A 482 4.62 21.84 8.53
N LEU A 483 5.86 22.27 8.82
CA LEU A 483 6.88 21.45 9.50
C LEU A 483 6.52 21.14 10.97
N GLN A 484 5.48 21.78 11.53
CA GLN A 484 4.95 21.39 12.83
C GLN A 484 4.34 19.97 12.81
N TRP A 485 3.86 19.50 11.66
CA TRP A 485 3.12 18.23 11.54
C TRP A 485 3.76 17.21 10.61
N THR A 486 4.76 17.59 9.82
CA THR A 486 5.49 16.65 8.97
C THR A 486 6.97 16.96 8.98
N ILE A 487 7.76 15.92 8.74
CA ILE A 487 9.21 16.00 8.57
C ILE A 487 9.60 15.80 7.11
N THR A 488 8.76 15.11 6.34
CA THR A 488 9.06 14.64 5.00
C THR A 488 8.86 15.76 3.99
N PRO A 489 9.92 16.22 3.30
CA PRO A 489 9.75 17.21 2.24
C PRO A 489 9.01 16.56 1.05
N PRO A 490 8.15 17.30 0.33
CA PRO A 490 7.52 16.77 -0.89
C PRO A 490 8.55 16.30 -1.92
N THR A 491 9.72 16.95 -1.96
CA THR A 491 10.81 16.70 -2.89
C THR A 491 11.41 15.31 -2.74
N MET A 492 11.23 14.65 -1.58
CA MET A 492 11.64 13.27 -1.35
C MET A 492 11.06 12.33 -2.43
N PHE A 493 9.85 12.61 -2.92
CA PHE A 493 9.16 11.72 -3.85
C PHE A 493 9.64 11.83 -5.30
N VAL A 494 10.46 12.83 -5.65
CA VAL A 494 10.96 13.02 -7.03
C VAL A 494 11.83 11.84 -7.47
N GLY A 495 12.68 11.32 -6.57
CA GLY A 495 13.55 10.16 -6.87
C GLY A 495 12.82 8.84 -7.11
N TYR A 496 11.50 8.77 -6.87
CA TYR A 496 10.69 7.57 -7.06
C TYR A 496 10.03 7.50 -8.44
N GLN A 497 10.16 8.55 -9.26
CA GLN A 497 9.43 8.69 -10.53
C GLN A 497 10.19 8.16 -11.76
N GLY A 498 11.38 7.58 -11.56
CA GLY A 498 12.13 6.91 -12.62
C GLY A 498 12.73 7.87 -13.65
N THR A 499 12.93 9.13 -13.25
CA THR A 499 13.58 10.18 -14.02
C THR A 499 14.76 10.74 -13.24
N ASP A 500 15.81 11.17 -13.93
CA ASP A 500 16.94 11.86 -13.31
C ASP A 500 16.48 13.18 -12.63
N PRO A 501 16.59 13.29 -11.29
CA PRO A 501 16.15 14.44 -10.53
C PRO A 501 17.17 15.58 -10.53
N LEU A 502 18.37 15.44 -11.12
CA LEU A 502 19.46 16.43 -11.00
C LEU A 502 18.98 17.86 -11.32
N GLN A 503 18.33 18.04 -12.47
CA GLN A 503 17.86 19.37 -12.89
C GLN A 503 16.77 19.93 -11.96
N ILE A 504 15.93 19.06 -11.40
CA ILE A 504 14.92 19.45 -10.41
C ILE A 504 15.61 19.89 -9.12
N GLN A 505 16.59 19.13 -8.64
CA GLN A 505 17.31 19.44 -7.39
C GLN A 505 18.12 20.75 -7.50
N ILE A 506 18.80 20.99 -8.63
CA ILE A 506 19.50 22.27 -8.88
C ILE A 506 18.52 23.44 -8.86
N LYS A 507 17.37 23.31 -9.54
CA LYS A 507 16.32 24.36 -9.54
C LYS A 507 15.74 24.59 -8.15
N LEU A 508 15.51 23.54 -7.38
CA LEU A 508 15.04 23.63 -5.99
C LEU A 508 16.03 24.40 -5.13
N ALA A 509 17.31 24.05 -5.21
CA ALA A 509 18.37 24.75 -4.47
C ALA A 509 18.42 26.24 -4.85
N ALA A 510 18.44 26.55 -6.15
CA ALA A 510 18.46 27.93 -6.65
C ALA A 510 17.22 28.74 -6.23
N MET A 511 16.03 28.14 -6.28
CA MET A 511 14.79 28.76 -5.83
C MET A 511 14.86 29.07 -4.34
N TYR A 512 15.30 28.13 -3.49
CA TYR A 512 15.45 28.35 -2.06
C TYR A 512 16.46 29.46 -1.72
N HIS A 513 17.61 29.51 -2.40
CA HIS A 513 18.55 30.63 -2.25
C HIS A 513 17.91 31.97 -2.66
N THR A 514 17.06 31.97 -3.68
CA THR A 514 16.39 33.20 -4.15
C THR A 514 15.40 33.72 -3.11
N ILE A 515 14.57 32.85 -2.52
CA ILE A 515 13.48 33.28 -1.62
C ILE A 515 13.90 33.38 -0.15
N TYR A 516 15.00 32.74 0.26
CA TYR A 516 15.49 32.76 1.64
C TYR A 516 16.92 33.30 1.74
N PRO A 517 17.10 34.61 2.02
CA PRO A 517 18.42 35.20 2.21
C PRO A 517 19.27 34.52 3.28
N SER A 518 18.66 33.85 4.29
CA SER A 518 19.37 33.05 5.31
C SER A 518 20.37 32.10 4.69
N LEU A 519 19.97 31.42 3.61
CA LEU A 519 20.71 30.31 3.02
C LEU A 519 21.95 30.76 2.24
N LYS A 520 22.11 32.07 2.00
CA LYS A 520 23.30 32.64 1.36
C LYS A 520 24.43 32.96 2.34
N THR A 521 24.20 32.76 3.65
CA THR A 521 25.21 33.08 4.67
C THR A 521 26.40 32.12 4.53
N SER A 522 27.58 32.69 4.31
CA SER A 522 28.86 31.99 4.33
C SER A 522 29.63 32.30 5.61
N PHE A 523 30.51 31.38 5.99
CA PHE A 523 31.32 31.51 7.18
C PHE A 523 32.80 31.35 6.81
N PRO A 524 33.72 32.08 7.47
CA PRO A 524 35.14 31.87 7.28
C PRO A 524 35.51 30.50 7.86
N LEU A 525 35.98 29.60 7.01
CA LEU A 525 36.43 28.27 7.42
C LEU A 525 37.95 28.24 7.56
N SER A 526 38.44 27.55 8.58
CA SER A 526 39.85 27.23 8.71
C SER A 526 40.29 26.32 7.57
N ARG A 527 41.51 26.47 7.08
CA ARG A 527 42.10 25.46 6.18
C ARG A 527 42.30 24.16 6.94
N ARG A 528 42.17 23.03 6.24
CA ARG A 528 42.43 21.69 6.79
C ARG A 528 43.82 21.66 7.44
N HIS A 529 43.89 21.20 8.69
CA HIS A 529 45.15 21.22 9.45
C HIS A 529 45.96 19.95 9.15
N GLN A 530 47.21 20.10 8.69
CA GLN A 530 48.06 18.96 8.32
C GLN A 530 48.79 18.30 9.51
N GLU A 531 48.93 19.01 10.64
CA GLU A 531 49.78 18.59 11.77
C GLU A 531 49.00 17.96 12.95
N ARG A 532 47.66 17.89 12.87
CA ARG A 532 46.80 17.28 13.92
C ARG A 532 45.98 16.12 13.37
N LYS A 533 45.40 15.32 14.28
CA LYS A 533 44.36 14.36 13.91
C LYS A 533 43.22 15.07 13.16
N ILE A 534 42.73 14.43 12.10
CA ILE A 534 41.66 14.94 11.26
C ILE A 534 40.36 14.83 12.06
N LYS A 535 39.66 15.95 12.25
CA LYS A 535 38.40 16.01 12.99
C LYS A 535 37.23 15.88 12.03
N ILE A 536 36.43 14.84 12.21
CA ILE A 536 35.32 14.48 11.31
C ILE A 536 34.01 14.63 12.05
N GLY A 537 33.11 15.44 11.49
CA GLY A 537 31.72 15.53 11.94
C GLY A 537 30.83 14.55 11.19
N PHE A 538 29.96 13.84 11.89
CA PHE A 538 28.83 13.12 11.30
C PHE A 538 27.54 13.78 11.79
N ILE A 539 26.71 14.28 10.87
CA ILE A 539 25.53 15.08 11.21
C ILE A 539 24.24 14.50 10.64
N SER A 540 23.22 14.29 11.48
CA SER A 540 21.90 13.81 11.02
C SER A 540 20.81 14.00 12.09
N SER A 541 19.55 14.00 11.64
CA SER A 541 18.36 13.85 12.49
C SER A 541 18.10 12.38 12.88
N TRP A 542 18.77 11.42 12.23
CA TRP A 542 18.40 10.00 12.24
C TRP A 542 19.37 9.08 12.99
N PHE A 543 20.20 9.61 13.89
CA PHE A 543 21.05 8.83 14.80
C PHE A 543 20.22 8.13 15.90
N ARG A 544 19.36 7.21 15.48
CA ARG A 544 18.38 6.45 16.27
C ARG A 544 18.10 5.10 15.63
N SER A 545 17.18 4.31 16.18
CA SER A 545 16.67 3.07 15.57
C SER A 545 15.90 3.35 14.26
N HIS A 546 16.67 3.69 13.22
CA HIS A 546 16.29 4.05 11.86
C HIS A 546 17.35 3.47 10.91
N SER A 547 17.04 3.35 9.61
CA SER A 547 17.99 2.80 8.62
C SER A 547 19.32 3.56 8.64
N VAL A 548 19.28 4.89 8.61
CA VAL A 548 20.48 5.76 8.63
C VAL A 548 21.36 5.51 9.85
N GLY A 549 20.79 5.50 11.06
CA GLY A 549 21.56 5.20 12.28
C GLY A 549 22.19 3.81 12.26
N LYS A 550 21.47 2.80 11.73
CA LYS A 550 21.99 1.43 11.59
C LYS A 550 23.14 1.33 10.59
N LEU A 551 23.10 2.08 9.49
CA LEU A 551 24.16 2.10 8.47
C LEU A 551 25.44 2.76 9.01
N ILE A 552 25.31 3.87 9.73
CA ILE A 552 26.49 4.65 10.11
C ILE A 552 27.17 4.16 11.39
N LYS A 553 26.44 3.49 12.30
CA LYS A 553 26.99 3.11 13.61
C LYS A 553 28.28 2.27 13.52
N GLY A 554 28.34 1.31 12.59
CA GLY A 554 29.50 0.44 12.42
C GLY A 554 30.70 1.20 11.84
N VAL A 555 30.45 2.20 10.98
CA VAL A 555 31.50 3.09 10.45
C VAL A 555 32.14 3.86 11.61
N LEU A 556 31.32 4.49 12.45
CA LEU A 556 31.81 5.24 13.62
C LEU A 556 32.65 4.37 14.55
N GLN A 557 32.23 3.12 14.78
CA GLN A 557 32.93 2.18 15.67
C GLN A 557 34.31 1.74 15.16
N THR A 558 34.54 1.76 13.84
CA THR A 558 35.71 1.14 13.20
C THR A 558 36.77 2.14 12.71
N LEU A 559 36.45 3.44 12.67
CA LEU A 559 37.39 4.49 12.28
C LEU A 559 38.64 4.56 13.18
N GLU A 560 39.79 4.76 12.56
CA GLU A 560 41.11 4.70 13.18
C GLU A 560 41.36 5.91 14.11
N ARG A 561 41.23 5.70 15.42
CA ARG A 561 41.37 6.75 16.45
C ARG A 561 42.77 7.35 16.56
N SER A 562 43.81 6.71 16.01
CA SER A 562 45.14 7.33 15.89
C SER A 562 45.17 8.46 14.87
N LYS A 563 44.30 8.45 13.86
CA LYS A 563 44.24 9.45 12.78
C LYS A 563 43.08 10.42 12.94
N PHE A 564 41.97 9.96 13.51
CA PHE A 564 40.70 10.69 13.51
C PHE A 564 40.21 11.08 14.91
N ILE A 565 39.54 12.24 14.99
CA ILE A 565 38.68 12.64 16.10
C ILE A 565 37.25 12.66 15.57
N ILE A 566 36.34 11.89 16.19
CA ILE A 566 34.98 11.69 15.71
C ILE A 566 34.00 12.53 16.51
N VAL A 567 33.34 13.47 15.83
CA VAL A 567 32.26 14.29 16.39
C VAL A 567 30.94 13.83 15.80
N VAL A 568 30.02 13.37 16.64
CA VAL A 568 28.65 13.07 16.22
C VAL A 568 27.74 14.24 16.57
N ILE A 569 26.95 14.70 15.60
CA ILE A 569 26.16 15.93 15.69
C ILE A 569 24.69 15.58 15.43
N ALA A 570 23.92 15.44 16.51
CA ALA A 570 22.52 15.04 16.45
C ALA A 570 21.59 16.27 16.37
N ALA A 571 20.84 16.37 15.27
CA ALA A 571 19.75 17.35 15.14
C ALA A 571 18.51 16.89 15.92
N GLN A 572 17.91 17.81 16.70
CA GLN A 572 16.80 17.48 17.61
C GLN A 572 15.51 18.26 17.30
N TYR A 573 15.41 18.84 16.10
CA TYR A 573 14.28 19.67 15.73
C TYR A 573 12.96 18.88 15.76
N PHE A 574 12.95 17.71 15.10
CA PHE A 574 11.79 16.81 15.03
C PHE A 574 11.83 15.69 16.07
N PHE A 575 12.98 15.06 16.27
CA PHE A 575 13.15 13.97 17.22
C PHE A 575 13.87 14.46 18.47
N ARG A 576 13.11 14.76 19.52
CA ARG A 576 13.72 15.08 20.81
C ARG A 576 14.32 13.81 21.40
N ALA A 577 15.52 13.90 21.93
CA ALA A 577 16.01 12.89 22.84
C ALA A 577 15.11 12.90 24.07
N ASP A 578 14.36 11.83 24.29
CA ASP A 578 13.76 11.55 25.59
C ASP A 578 14.88 11.20 26.60
N HIS A 579 14.51 10.85 27.83
CA HIS A 579 15.49 10.42 28.83
C HIS A 579 16.09 9.03 28.53
N THR A 580 15.63 8.30 27.51
CA THR A 580 15.99 6.90 27.22
C THR A 580 16.46 6.72 25.78
N MET A 581 17.78 6.76 25.58
CA MET A 581 18.37 6.43 24.27
C MET A 581 18.03 4.99 23.87
N ASP A 582 17.55 4.80 22.63
CA ASP A 582 17.47 3.47 22.04
C ASP A 582 18.88 2.88 21.82
N LEU A 583 18.97 1.56 21.63
CA LEU A 583 20.25 0.86 21.50
C LEU A 583 21.15 1.43 20.39
N VAL A 584 20.59 1.79 19.23
CA VAL A 584 21.38 2.35 18.12
C VAL A 584 21.89 3.75 18.49
N THR A 585 21.04 4.59 19.07
CA THR A 585 21.46 5.92 19.58
C THR A 585 22.62 5.78 20.58
N LYS A 586 22.51 4.82 21.51
CA LYS A 586 23.55 4.58 22.52
C LYS A 586 24.86 4.10 21.89
N GLU A 587 24.81 3.15 20.98
CA GLU A 587 26.00 2.64 20.29
C GLU A 587 26.72 3.73 19.48
N ILE A 588 25.97 4.64 18.86
CA ILE A 588 26.51 5.82 18.17
C ILE A 588 27.15 6.79 19.18
N TYR A 589 26.48 7.06 20.31
CA TYR A 589 27.00 7.91 21.37
C TYR A 589 28.33 7.39 21.93
N ASP A 590 28.38 6.09 22.25
CA ASP A 590 29.56 5.43 22.83
C ASP A 590 30.73 5.38 21.82
N ALA A 591 30.45 5.45 20.51
CA ALA A 591 31.47 5.49 19.46
C ALA A 591 32.02 6.90 19.16
N ALA A 592 31.41 7.97 19.68
CA ALA A 592 31.85 9.33 19.41
C ALA A 592 32.93 9.78 20.40
N ASP A 593 33.93 10.53 19.94
CA ASP A 593 34.84 11.25 20.84
C ASP A 593 34.11 12.45 21.49
N ASN A 594 33.27 13.14 20.69
CA ASN A 594 32.34 14.17 21.14
C ASN A 594 30.94 13.92 20.57
N PHE A 595 29.90 14.05 21.40
CA PHE A 595 28.51 13.97 20.94
C PHE A 595 27.78 15.29 21.21
N LEU A 596 27.45 16.00 20.14
CA LEU A 596 26.80 17.31 20.17
C LEU A 596 25.32 17.18 19.85
N ARG A 597 24.51 17.94 20.59
CA ARG A 597 23.08 18.08 20.34
C ARG A 597 22.83 19.48 19.84
N LEU A 598 22.30 19.60 18.62
CA LEU A 598 22.08 20.90 18.02
C LEU A 598 20.86 21.59 18.64
N PRO A 599 20.95 22.92 18.89
CA PRO A 599 19.78 23.71 19.22
C PRO A 599 18.79 23.72 18.04
N LYS A 600 17.52 24.04 18.32
CA LYS A 600 16.48 24.08 17.28
C LYS A 600 16.68 25.17 16.23
N SER A 601 17.29 26.28 16.63
CA SER A 601 17.61 27.39 15.72
C SER A 601 18.79 26.97 14.84
N GLN A 602 18.60 26.97 13.51
CA GLN A 602 19.69 26.65 12.59
C GLN A 602 20.86 27.63 12.72
N GLN A 603 20.59 28.93 12.93
CA GLN A 603 21.65 29.90 13.16
C GLN A 603 22.56 29.50 14.34
N ARG A 604 21.97 29.22 15.51
CA ARG A 604 22.75 28.77 16.67
C ARG A 604 23.39 27.40 16.45
N ALA A 605 22.74 26.54 15.67
CA ALA A 605 23.29 25.22 15.34
C ALA A 605 24.54 25.36 14.47
N MET A 606 24.53 26.25 13.47
CA MET A 606 25.70 26.55 12.65
C MET A 606 26.85 27.11 13.49
N GLU A 607 26.57 28.05 14.41
CA GLU A 607 27.59 28.58 15.34
C GLU A 607 28.27 27.46 16.15
N VAL A 608 27.49 26.48 16.64
CA VAL A 608 28.02 25.31 17.34
C VAL A 608 28.88 24.44 16.43
N VAL A 609 28.43 24.13 15.21
CA VAL A 609 29.19 23.26 14.29
C VAL A 609 30.48 23.93 13.81
N ILE A 610 30.46 25.24 13.52
CA ILE A 610 31.64 25.98 13.09
C ILE A 610 32.68 26.06 14.21
N ALA A 611 32.22 26.25 15.45
CA ALA A 611 33.11 26.29 16.61
C ALA A 611 33.87 24.97 16.85
N GLU A 612 33.38 23.85 16.31
CA GLU A 612 34.09 22.57 16.38
C GLU A 612 35.32 22.50 15.46
N ASP A 613 35.50 23.41 14.49
CA ASP A 613 36.65 23.43 13.58
C ASP A 613 36.87 22.07 12.88
N LEU A 614 35.82 21.55 12.25
CA LEU A 614 35.83 20.27 11.55
C LEU A 614 36.66 20.36 10.26
N ASP A 615 37.43 19.31 9.98
CA ASP A 615 38.14 19.16 8.71
C ASP A 615 37.24 18.56 7.62
N VAL A 616 36.35 17.65 8.01
CA VAL A 616 35.39 16.97 7.13
C VAL A 616 34.03 16.89 7.83
N LEU A 617 32.94 17.19 7.11
CA LEU A 617 31.57 16.98 7.56
C LEU A 617 30.87 15.95 6.68
N VAL A 618 30.40 14.86 7.28
CA VAL A 618 29.69 13.78 6.58
C VAL A 618 28.21 13.83 6.97
N TYR A 619 27.37 13.95 5.96
CA TYR A 619 25.92 13.79 6.06
C TYR A 619 25.56 12.35 5.69
N PRO A 620 25.09 11.51 6.62
CA PRO A 620 24.63 10.15 6.30
C PRO A 620 23.44 10.12 5.32
N GLU A 621 22.69 11.23 5.24
CA GLU A 621 21.62 11.50 4.28
C GLU A 621 21.38 13.00 4.17
N ILE A 622 20.83 13.42 3.03
CA ILE A 622 20.23 14.74 2.83
C ILE A 622 18.92 14.52 2.06
N GLY A 623 17.83 15.17 2.49
CA GLY A 623 16.55 15.18 1.78
C GLY A 623 15.45 14.29 2.36
N MET A 624 15.72 13.48 3.40
CA MET A 624 14.64 12.77 4.12
C MET A 624 13.90 13.67 5.12
N ASP A 625 14.55 14.73 5.59
CA ASP A 625 13.91 15.76 6.41
C ASP A 625 14.28 17.18 5.94
N SER A 626 13.32 18.10 6.03
CA SER A 626 13.52 19.48 5.54
C SER A 626 14.55 20.26 6.36
N TRP A 627 14.70 19.99 7.65
CA TRP A 627 15.60 20.74 8.52
C TRP A 627 17.06 20.45 8.15
N MET A 628 17.41 19.18 7.93
CA MET A 628 18.73 18.79 7.49
C MET A 628 19.03 19.28 6.07
N TYR A 629 18.04 19.23 5.16
CA TYR A 629 18.20 19.77 3.80
C TYR A 629 18.57 21.26 3.82
N PHE A 630 17.82 22.10 4.56
CA PHE A 630 18.15 23.53 4.68
C PHE A 630 19.48 23.78 5.39
N PHE A 631 19.84 22.94 6.37
CA PHE A 631 21.13 23.05 7.04
C PHE A 631 22.30 22.76 6.09
N ALA A 632 22.13 21.83 5.15
CA ALA A 632 23.16 21.44 4.18
C ALA A 632 23.43 22.50 3.10
N HIS A 633 22.58 23.52 2.93
CA HIS A 633 22.86 24.69 2.06
C HIS A 633 24.07 25.51 2.50
N HIS A 634 24.61 25.25 3.69
CA HIS A 634 25.77 25.96 4.23
C HIS A 634 27.03 25.09 4.15
N ARG A 635 28.15 25.73 3.82
CA ARG A 635 29.48 25.12 3.95
C ARG A 635 30.00 25.36 5.37
N LEU A 636 30.02 24.30 6.17
CA LEU A 636 30.34 24.29 7.61
C LEU A 636 31.65 23.54 7.93
N ALA A 637 32.22 22.84 6.95
CA ALA A 637 33.57 22.29 6.98
C ALA A 637 34.22 22.45 5.59
N PRO A 638 35.57 22.46 5.49
CA PRO A 638 36.26 22.59 4.20
C PRO A 638 35.84 21.52 3.19
N VAL A 639 35.65 20.28 3.66
CA VAL A 639 35.12 19.16 2.88
C VAL A 639 33.76 18.76 3.44
N GLN A 640 32.76 18.66 2.58
CA GLN A 640 31.44 18.11 2.94
C GLN A 640 31.09 16.94 2.02
N CYS A 641 30.64 15.85 2.61
CA CYS A 641 30.27 14.64 1.88
C CYS A 641 28.85 14.23 2.26
N VAL A 642 28.16 13.58 1.33
CA VAL A 642 26.88 12.92 1.59
C VAL A 642 27.02 11.42 1.34
N PHE A 643 26.33 10.62 2.15
CA PHE A 643 26.18 9.19 1.99
C PHE A 643 24.79 8.86 1.43
N TRP A 644 24.62 7.67 0.86
CA TRP A 644 23.41 7.29 0.13
C TRP A 644 22.16 7.01 0.98
N GLY A 645 22.08 7.46 2.25
CA GLY A 645 20.91 7.23 3.08
C GLY A 645 19.60 7.72 2.44
N HIS A 646 19.66 8.80 1.66
CA HIS A 646 18.71 9.09 0.58
C HIS A 646 19.47 9.04 -0.77
N PRO A 647 19.18 8.06 -1.65
CA PRO A 647 20.09 7.71 -2.74
C PRO A 647 19.87 8.53 -4.01
N ILE A 648 19.79 9.86 -3.90
CA ILE A 648 19.74 10.79 -5.04
C ILE A 648 20.70 11.96 -4.80
N THR A 649 21.08 12.68 -5.86
CA THR A 649 21.85 13.92 -5.74
C THR A 649 21.13 14.97 -4.89
N THR A 650 21.89 15.74 -4.13
CA THR A 650 21.37 16.81 -3.28
C THR A 650 21.04 18.07 -4.06
N GLY A 651 21.68 18.27 -5.22
CA GLY A 651 21.62 19.51 -5.99
C GLY A 651 22.31 20.71 -5.31
N LEU A 652 23.07 20.48 -4.23
CA LEU A 652 23.73 21.53 -3.46
C LEU A 652 25.21 21.64 -3.82
N SER A 653 25.67 22.84 -4.20
CA SER A 653 27.09 23.11 -4.47
C SER A 653 27.97 23.12 -3.21
N THR A 654 27.37 23.05 -2.03
CA THR A 654 28.06 22.93 -0.75
C THR A 654 28.49 21.51 -0.41
N ILE A 655 28.05 20.50 -1.17
CA ILE A 655 28.39 19.10 -0.96
C ILE A 655 29.36 18.65 -2.06
N ASP A 656 30.55 18.20 -1.66
CA ASP A 656 31.64 17.88 -2.58
C ASP A 656 31.53 16.45 -3.11
N TYR A 657 31.24 15.48 -2.23
CA TYR A 657 31.32 14.06 -2.55
C TYR A 657 30.04 13.29 -2.22
N PHE A 658 29.65 12.36 -3.08
CA PHE A 658 28.63 11.34 -2.81
C PHE A 658 29.30 9.98 -2.64
N ILE A 659 29.24 9.44 -1.42
CA ILE A 659 29.94 8.20 -1.03
C ILE A 659 28.99 7.01 -1.21
N ALA A 660 29.44 5.99 -1.94
CA ALA A 660 28.71 4.74 -2.15
C ALA A 660 29.65 3.54 -2.39
N SER A 661 29.08 2.37 -2.70
CA SER A 661 29.82 1.15 -3.04
C SER A 661 29.78 0.90 -4.54
N GLU A 662 30.87 0.41 -5.12
CA GLU A 662 30.91 -0.01 -6.53
C GLU A 662 29.86 -1.10 -6.82
N TYR A 663 29.61 -2.03 -5.88
CA TYR A 663 28.62 -3.11 -6.02
C TYR A 663 27.20 -2.63 -6.31
N PHE A 664 26.84 -1.45 -5.81
CA PHE A 664 25.49 -0.91 -5.94
C PHE A 664 25.23 -0.19 -7.28
N PHE A 665 26.16 -0.21 -8.23
CA PHE A 665 25.96 0.35 -9.57
C PHE A 665 26.28 -0.68 -10.64
N SER A 666 25.41 -0.78 -11.66
CA SER A 666 25.55 -1.73 -12.77
C SER A 666 26.71 -1.39 -13.69
N ASP A 667 26.92 -0.09 -13.91
CA ASP A 667 27.75 0.42 -15.01
C ASP A 667 29.24 0.16 -14.73
N PHE A 668 29.61 0.00 -13.46
CA PHE A 668 30.95 -0.42 -13.04
C PHE A 668 31.31 -1.84 -13.51
N PHE A 669 30.34 -2.76 -13.54
CA PHE A 669 30.58 -4.17 -13.88
C PHE A 669 30.16 -4.55 -15.30
N GLU A 670 29.22 -3.81 -15.91
CA GLU A 670 28.50 -4.25 -17.11
C GLU A 670 28.75 -3.41 -18.38
N GLY A 671 29.35 -2.21 -18.34
CA GLY A 671 29.59 -1.46 -19.60
C GLY A 671 30.35 -0.14 -19.52
N GLY A 672 31.45 -0.05 -20.29
CA GLY A 672 32.20 1.18 -20.53
C GLY A 672 31.50 2.15 -21.50
N HIS A 673 30.66 3.04 -20.97
CA HIS A 673 30.09 4.17 -21.70
C HIS A 673 30.40 5.49 -20.98
N GLY A 674 30.88 6.48 -21.75
CA GLY A 674 31.36 7.78 -21.27
C GLY A 674 30.27 8.85 -21.18
N ASP A 675 29.16 8.53 -20.52
CA ASP A 675 28.19 9.54 -20.05
C ASP A 675 28.26 9.53 -18.52
N ASP A 676 28.29 10.69 -17.86
CA ASP A 676 28.56 10.85 -16.42
C ASP A 676 27.39 10.35 -15.51
N SER A 677 26.58 9.42 -16.00
CA SER A 677 25.46 8.80 -15.29
C SER A 677 25.87 7.53 -14.57
N TYR A 678 25.48 7.37 -13.31
CA TYR A 678 25.72 6.18 -12.48
C TYR A 678 24.39 5.52 -12.09
N GLY A 679 24.10 4.35 -12.65
CA GLY A 679 22.83 3.66 -12.38
C GLY A 679 21.61 4.46 -12.88
N GLY A 680 21.75 5.13 -14.02
CA GLY A 680 20.70 5.94 -14.64
C GLY A 680 20.48 7.33 -14.02
N MET A 681 21.42 7.82 -13.21
CA MET A 681 21.33 9.08 -12.48
C MET A 681 22.58 9.92 -12.60
N SER A 682 22.41 11.24 -12.65
CA SER A 682 23.51 12.20 -12.60
C SER A 682 23.65 12.80 -11.21
N TYR A 683 24.88 13.14 -10.82
CA TYR A 683 25.21 13.74 -9.52
C TYR A 683 25.98 15.04 -9.73
N ILE A 684 25.63 16.08 -8.97
CA ILE A 684 26.47 17.29 -8.90
C ILE A 684 27.71 17.05 -8.04
N GLU A 685 27.59 16.14 -7.08
CA GLU A 685 28.68 15.70 -6.24
C GLU A 685 29.62 14.78 -7.01
N GLN A 686 30.92 14.81 -6.69
CA GLN A 686 31.85 13.83 -7.19
C GLN A 686 31.59 12.46 -6.52
N MET A 687 31.34 11.44 -7.34
CA MET A 687 31.10 10.09 -6.84
C MET A 687 32.39 9.47 -6.25
N VAL A 688 32.26 8.86 -5.08
CA VAL A 688 33.31 8.07 -4.43
C VAL A 688 32.78 6.66 -4.23
N LEU A 689 33.32 5.71 -5.00
CA LEU A 689 32.91 4.31 -4.97
C LEU A 689 33.90 3.50 -4.16
N PHE A 690 33.44 2.94 -3.06
CA PHE A 690 34.19 2.05 -2.20
C PHE A 690 34.22 0.64 -2.80
N SER A 691 35.33 -0.04 -2.58
CA SER A 691 35.60 -1.40 -3.05
C SER A 691 34.90 -2.47 -2.22
N ASP A 692 34.40 -2.12 -1.03
CA ASP A 692 33.48 -2.92 -0.21
C ASP A 692 32.06 -2.27 -0.21
N LEU A 693 31.10 -2.83 0.54
CA LEU A 693 29.70 -2.43 0.63
C LEU A 693 29.44 -1.02 1.23
N SER A 694 30.49 -0.23 1.49
CA SER A 694 30.48 1.13 2.04
C SER A 694 29.92 1.30 3.46
N THR A 695 29.41 0.22 4.07
CA THR A 695 28.79 0.21 5.41
C THR A 695 28.82 -1.20 6.01
N PHE A 696 28.34 -1.33 7.25
CA PHE A 696 28.24 -2.58 8.00
C PHE A 696 26.77 -2.96 8.15
N PHE A 697 26.38 -4.10 7.58
CA PHE A 697 25.02 -4.61 7.71
C PHE A 697 24.89 -5.53 8.92
N VAL A 698 23.79 -5.39 9.65
CA VAL A 698 23.47 -6.27 10.77
C VAL A 698 22.76 -7.51 10.26
N LYS A 699 23.24 -8.70 10.65
CA LYS A 699 22.58 -9.97 10.35
C LYS A 699 21.15 -9.97 10.93
N PRO A 700 20.11 -10.17 10.10
CA PRO A 700 18.73 -10.28 10.56
C PRO A 700 18.57 -11.37 11.61
N GLN A 701 17.76 -11.09 12.64
CA GLN A 701 17.39 -12.09 13.64
C GLN A 701 16.21 -12.90 13.11
N ILE A 702 16.36 -14.22 13.07
CA ILE A 702 15.32 -15.12 12.58
C ILE A 702 14.48 -15.56 13.79
N PRO A 703 13.22 -15.10 13.92
CA PRO A 703 12.33 -15.56 14.98
C PRO A 703 11.94 -17.03 14.77
N PRO A 704 11.41 -17.73 15.78
CA PRO A 704 10.82 -19.05 15.59
C PRO A 704 9.76 -19.03 14.48
N ILE A 705 10.01 -19.73 13.38
CA ILE A 705 9.14 -19.72 12.21
C ILE A 705 8.14 -20.89 12.31
N ALA A 706 6.85 -20.57 12.33
CA ALA A 706 5.76 -21.52 12.15
C ALA A 706 4.89 -21.04 10.97
N PRO A 707 5.38 -21.18 9.73
CA PRO A 707 4.85 -20.47 8.59
C PRO A 707 3.51 -21.08 8.19
N LEU A 708 2.41 -20.38 8.48
CA LEU A 708 1.07 -20.81 8.10
C LEU A 708 0.38 -19.71 7.31
N ARG A 709 0.08 -19.98 6.04
CA ARG A 709 -0.58 -19.04 5.12
C ARG A 709 -1.89 -18.51 5.69
N SER A 710 -2.63 -19.34 6.43
CA SER A 710 -3.90 -18.93 7.06
C SER A 710 -3.75 -17.84 8.11
N ASN A 711 -2.57 -17.68 8.74
CA ASN A 711 -2.32 -16.58 9.69
C ASN A 711 -2.38 -15.20 9.01
N PHE A 712 -2.12 -15.17 7.70
CA PHE A 712 -2.17 -13.97 6.87
C PHE A 712 -3.39 -13.98 5.95
N HIS A 713 -4.31 -14.91 6.18
CA HIS A 713 -5.45 -15.18 5.31
C HIS A 713 -5.05 -15.35 3.84
N LEU A 714 -3.90 -15.94 3.52
CA LEU A 714 -3.47 -16.18 2.15
C LEU A 714 -4.06 -17.49 1.59
N PRO A 715 -4.17 -17.64 0.26
CA PRO A 715 -4.61 -18.89 -0.35
C PRO A 715 -3.78 -20.10 0.11
N MET A 716 -4.44 -21.20 0.47
CA MET A 716 -3.79 -22.40 1.00
C MET A 716 -2.91 -23.11 -0.04
N THR A 717 -3.24 -22.98 -1.32
CA THR A 717 -2.50 -23.51 -2.47
C THR A 717 -2.08 -22.37 -3.40
N GLY A 718 -1.29 -22.68 -4.44
CA GLY A 718 -0.74 -21.67 -5.36
C GLY A 718 0.60 -21.07 -4.92
N ARG A 719 1.18 -20.23 -5.78
CA ARG A 719 2.49 -19.60 -5.56
C ARG A 719 2.31 -18.21 -4.99
N ILE A 720 3.15 -17.83 -4.04
CA ILE A 720 3.14 -16.51 -3.40
C ILE A 720 4.36 -15.72 -3.84
N TYR A 721 4.12 -14.67 -4.62
CA TYR A 721 5.09 -13.63 -4.90
C TYR A 721 4.87 -12.51 -3.88
N ILE A 722 5.94 -11.94 -3.31
CA ILE A 722 5.82 -10.85 -2.33
C ILE A 722 6.60 -9.62 -2.76
N CYS A 723 5.98 -8.44 -2.71
CA CYS A 723 6.62 -7.13 -2.88
C CYS A 723 6.38 -6.31 -1.60
N PRO A 724 7.18 -6.50 -0.53
CA PRO A 724 6.93 -5.88 0.77
C PRO A 724 7.53 -4.47 0.87
N GLN A 725 7.39 -3.68 -0.20
CA GLN A 725 7.97 -2.34 -0.31
C GLN A 725 6.94 -1.26 0.04
N THR A 726 7.42 -0.07 0.42
CA THR A 726 6.55 1.09 0.64
C THR A 726 5.86 1.50 -0.65
N LEU A 727 4.61 2.00 -0.56
CA LEU A 727 3.76 2.23 -1.72
C LEU A 727 4.31 3.28 -2.72
N MET A 728 5.12 4.23 -2.27
CA MET A 728 5.83 5.17 -3.16
C MET A 728 6.78 4.49 -4.17
N LYS A 729 7.21 3.24 -3.90
CA LYS A 729 8.08 2.47 -4.80
C LYS A 729 7.27 1.73 -5.89
N MET A 730 5.95 1.72 -5.81
CA MET A 730 5.07 1.04 -6.76
C MET A 730 4.84 1.91 -8.00
N HIS A 731 5.88 2.05 -8.80
CA HIS A 731 5.86 2.80 -10.06
C HIS A 731 5.03 2.09 -11.13
N MET A 732 4.47 2.86 -12.07
CA MET A 732 3.51 2.35 -13.07
C MET A 732 4.13 1.39 -14.07
N ASP A 733 5.41 1.59 -14.40
CA ASP A 733 6.12 0.69 -15.30
C ASP A 733 6.26 -0.73 -14.70
N PHE A 734 6.16 -0.87 -13.38
CA PHE A 734 6.17 -2.16 -12.69
C PHE A 734 4.84 -2.92 -12.84
N ASP A 735 3.73 -2.23 -13.15
CA ASP A 735 2.41 -2.85 -13.35
C ASP A 735 2.45 -3.92 -14.45
N ASN A 736 3.21 -3.68 -15.53
CA ASN A 736 3.38 -4.65 -16.62
C ASN A 736 4.03 -5.95 -16.12
N VAL A 737 5.02 -5.85 -15.24
CA VAL A 737 5.67 -7.03 -14.64
C VAL A 737 4.69 -7.82 -13.78
N LEU A 738 3.88 -7.13 -12.96
CA LEU A 738 2.85 -7.77 -12.14
C LEU A 738 1.81 -8.48 -13.02
N ARG A 739 1.36 -7.81 -14.08
CA ARG A 739 0.43 -8.38 -15.08
C ARG A 739 1.00 -9.66 -15.69
N ASP A 740 2.23 -9.60 -16.18
CA ASP A 740 2.80 -10.67 -17.00
C ASP A 740 3.17 -11.88 -16.13
N ILE A 741 3.61 -11.68 -14.89
CA ILE A 741 3.76 -12.77 -13.89
C ILE A 741 2.41 -13.47 -13.65
N LEU A 742 1.36 -12.70 -13.35
CA LEU A 742 0.05 -13.27 -13.05
C LEU A 742 -0.58 -13.95 -14.27
N THR A 743 -0.35 -13.44 -15.48
CA THR A 743 -0.80 -14.08 -16.72
C THR A 743 -0.10 -15.43 -16.94
N GLN A 744 1.21 -15.51 -16.71
CA GLN A 744 1.98 -16.75 -16.91
C GLN A 744 1.82 -17.78 -15.77
N ASP A 745 1.50 -17.31 -14.56
CA ASP A 745 1.20 -18.14 -13.40
C ASP A 745 -0.26 -17.94 -12.96
N THR A 746 -1.16 -18.73 -13.54
CA THR A 746 -2.60 -18.70 -13.24
C THR A 746 -2.94 -19.06 -11.79
N ASN A 747 -2.04 -19.74 -11.07
CA ASN A 747 -2.19 -20.04 -9.64
C ASN A 747 -1.24 -19.19 -8.77
N GLY A 748 -0.74 -18.07 -9.30
CA GLY A 748 0.11 -17.11 -8.60
C GLY A 748 -0.71 -16.00 -7.94
N TYR A 749 -0.27 -15.57 -6.75
CA TYR A 749 -0.78 -14.40 -6.04
C TYR A 749 0.38 -13.48 -5.67
N ILE A 750 0.15 -12.17 -5.77
CA ILE A 750 1.13 -11.15 -5.38
C ILE A 750 0.68 -10.55 -4.05
N VAL A 751 1.57 -10.49 -3.07
CA VAL A 751 1.32 -9.87 -1.76
C VAL A 751 2.08 -8.56 -1.67
N ALA A 752 1.39 -7.46 -1.35
CA ALA A 752 1.95 -6.14 -1.12
C ALA A 752 1.58 -5.65 0.29
N LEU A 753 2.33 -4.69 0.82
CA LEU A 753 2.11 -4.14 2.16
C LEU A 753 1.69 -2.67 2.12
N TYR A 754 0.87 -2.23 3.06
CA TYR A 754 0.51 -0.83 3.21
C TYR A 754 0.38 -0.40 4.68
N SER A 755 0.62 0.89 4.94
CA SER A 755 0.30 1.51 6.23
C SER A 755 -1.12 2.07 6.21
N VAL A 756 -1.82 2.04 7.36
CA VAL A 756 -3.13 2.71 7.52
C VAL A 756 -3.06 4.22 7.27
N HIS A 757 -1.89 4.81 7.47
CA HIS A 757 -1.62 6.22 7.15
C HIS A 757 -1.50 6.46 5.65
N GLN A 758 -1.42 5.42 4.82
CA GLN A 758 -1.33 5.48 3.36
C GLN A 758 -2.56 4.82 2.71
N ALA A 759 -3.70 4.81 3.41
CA ALA A 759 -4.90 4.11 2.95
C ALA A 759 -5.36 4.56 1.56
N LEU A 760 -5.32 5.87 1.25
CA LEU A 760 -5.73 6.34 -0.08
C LEU A 760 -4.66 6.10 -1.16
N TRP A 761 -3.39 5.92 -0.78
CA TRP A 761 -2.35 5.51 -1.72
C TRP A 761 -2.65 4.09 -2.21
N LYS A 762 -3.02 3.20 -1.28
CA LYS A 762 -3.47 1.84 -1.59
C LYS A 762 -4.69 1.87 -2.50
N GLU A 763 -5.71 2.66 -2.20
CA GLU A 763 -6.92 2.73 -3.04
C GLU A 763 -6.61 3.26 -4.44
N ARG A 764 -5.76 4.29 -4.58
CA ARG A 764 -5.30 4.77 -5.90
C ARG A 764 -4.52 3.69 -6.67
N LEU A 765 -3.64 2.94 -6.01
CA LEU A 765 -2.92 1.83 -6.63
C LEU A 765 -3.87 0.71 -7.08
N LEU A 766 -4.85 0.36 -6.26
CA LEU A 766 -5.85 -0.65 -6.61
C LEU A 766 -6.68 -0.22 -7.83
N GLN A 767 -7.12 1.04 -7.88
CA GLN A 767 -7.82 1.61 -9.04
C GLN A 767 -6.94 1.55 -10.29
N ARG A 768 -5.66 1.91 -10.16
CA ARG A 768 -4.70 1.82 -11.26
C ARG A 768 -4.52 0.38 -11.73
N PHE A 769 -4.32 -0.57 -10.82
CA PHE A 769 -4.16 -1.98 -11.16
C PHE A 769 -5.39 -2.56 -11.86
N ASP A 770 -6.60 -2.18 -11.43
CA ASP A 770 -7.82 -2.58 -12.14
C ASP A 770 -7.81 -2.08 -13.59
N ALA A 771 -7.33 -0.86 -13.84
CA ALA A 771 -7.24 -0.28 -15.17
C ALA A 771 -6.10 -0.87 -16.02
N THR A 772 -4.93 -1.15 -15.43
CA THR A 772 -3.71 -1.57 -16.16
C THR A 772 -3.56 -3.08 -16.30
N LEU A 773 -4.02 -3.86 -15.32
CA LEU A 773 -3.96 -5.34 -15.33
C LEU A 773 -5.31 -5.96 -15.71
N GLY A 774 -6.42 -5.26 -15.46
CA GLY A 774 -7.76 -5.83 -15.52
C GLY A 774 -8.14 -6.57 -14.23
N LEU A 775 -9.44 -6.57 -13.93
CA LEU A 775 -9.99 -7.05 -12.65
C LEU A 775 -9.69 -8.53 -12.33
N SER A 776 -9.58 -9.37 -13.37
CA SER A 776 -9.26 -10.80 -13.21
C SER A 776 -7.87 -11.04 -12.61
N LEU A 777 -6.92 -10.16 -12.93
CA LEU A 777 -5.55 -10.22 -12.44
C LEU A 777 -5.37 -9.40 -11.16
N SER A 778 -5.89 -8.17 -11.11
CA SER A 778 -5.74 -7.29 -9.96
C SER A 778 -6.29 -7.89 -8.66
N ARG A 779 -7.35 -8.71 -8.72
CA ARG A 779 -7.89 -9.45 -7.55
C ARG A 779 -6.90 -10.44 -6.93
N ARG A 780 -5.88 -10.87 -7.66
CA ARG A 780 -4.80 -11.74 -7.15
C ARG A 780 -3.65 -10.96 -6.53
N ILE A 781 -3.75 -9.63 -6.48
CA ILE A 781 -2.88 -8.75 -5.71
C ILE A 781 -3.53 -8.49 -4.35
N ILE A 782 -2.88 -8.97 -3.29
CA ILE A 782 -3.37 -8.95 -1.92
C ILE A 782 -2.58 -7.90 -1.15
N PHE A 783 -3.25 -6.88 -0.65
CA PHE A 783 -2.67 -5.93 0.29
C PHE A 783 -2.86 -6.40 1.73
N LEU A 784 -1.79 -6.43 2.51
CA LEU A 784 -1.83 -6.65 3.95
C LEU A 784 -1.32 -5.39 4.66
N GLN A 785 -1.89 -5.06 5.82
CA GLN A 785 -1.35 -4.01 6.65
C GLN A 785 0.09 -4.34 7.09
N THR A 786 0.94 -3.31 7.23
CA THR A 786 2.25 -3.45 7.89
C THR A 786 2.11 -4.05 9.30
N MET A 787 3.05 -4.91 9.68
CA MET A 787 2.98 -5.72 10.89
C MET A 787 4.29 -5.68 11.68
N PRO A 788 4.31 -6.12 12.96
CA PRO A 788 5.53 -6.26 13.73
C PRO A 788 6.56 -7.16 13.03
N TYR A 789 7.86 -6.91 13.27
CA TYR A 789 8.96 -7.56 12.56
C TYR A 789 8.89 -9.10 12.58
N ASP A 790 8.54 -9.72 13.71
CA ASP A 790 8.44 -11.18 13.79
C ASP A 790 7.34 -11.76 12.89
N GLN A 791 6.21 -11.06 12.77
CA GLN A 791 5.12 -11.46 11.86
C GLN A 791 5.54 -11.21 10.40
N PHE A 792 6.29 -10.14 10.15
CA PHE A 792 6.83 -9.85 8.82
C PHE A 792 7.80 -10.96 8.35
N MET A 793 8.70 -11.42 9.22
CA MET A 793 9.59 -12.56 8.91
C MET A 793 8.80 -13.86 8.66
N GLN A 794 7.73 -14.10 9.42
CA GLN A 794 6.82 -15.21 9.14
C GLN A 794 6.12 -15.07 7.78
N LEU A 795 5.70 -13.86 7.38
CA LEU A 795 5.13 -13.61 6.07
C LEU A 795 6.13 -13.87 4.94
N LEU A 796 7.38 -13.38 5.07
CA LEU A 796 8.43 -13.68 4.08
C LEU A 796 8.67 -15.18 3.94
N SER A 797 8.61 -15.92 5.05
CA SER A 797 8.86 -17.38 5.04
C SER A 797 7.77 -18.22 4.36
N VAL A 798 6.57 -17.67 4.11
CA VAL A 798 5.51 -18.35 3.31
C VAL A 798 5.55 -17.98 1.83
N ALA A 799 6.40 -17.03 1.44
CA ALA A 799 6.56 -16.61 0.04
C ALA A 799 7.51 -17.54 -0.74
N ASP A 800 7.27 -17.68 -2.04
CA ASP A 800 8.12 -18.45 -2.95
C ASP A 800 9.18 -17.57 -3.60
N VAL A 801 8.84 -16.31 -3.90
CA VAL A 801 9.69 -15.33 -4.58
C VAL A 801 9.40 -13.94 -4.02
N MET A 802 10.45 -13.16 -3.76
CA MET A 802 10.31 -11.72 -3.52
C MET A 802 10.59 -10.95 -4.80
N LEU A 803 9.73 -9.98 -5.09
CA LEU A 803 9.83 -9.08 -6.23
C LEU A 803 10.45 -7.77 -5.76
N ASP A 804 11.59 -7.40 -6.33
CA ASP A 804 12.21 -6.10 -6.14
C ASP A 804 11.67 -5.12 -7.20
N PRO A 805 10.93 -4.07 -6.81
CA PRO A 805 10.38 -3.11 -7.77
C PRO A 805 11.47 -2.18 -8.30
N PHE A 806 11.12 -1.47 -9.37
CA PHE A 806 11.90 -0.39 -9.95
C PHE A 806 10.95 0.80 -10.19
N PRO A 807 11.46 2.04 -10.21
CA PRO A 807 12.86 2.47 -10.26
C PRO A 807 13.60 2.45 -8.92
N PHE A 808 12.87 2.25 -7.81
CA PHE A 808 13.43 2.25 -6.47
C PHE A 808 13.26 0.87 -5.81
N GLY A 809 14.37 0.15 -5.64
CA GLY A 809 14.39 -1.20 -5.07
C GLY A 809 14.39 -1.29 -3.53
N GLY A 810 14.44 -2.51 -3.03
CA GLY A 810 14.60 -2.90 -1.64
C GLY A 810 16.07 -2.95 -1.21
N GLY A 811 16.30 -2.77 0.09
CA GLY A 811 17.62 -2.86 0.70
C GLY A 811 17.57 -3.75 1.95
N VAL A 812 17.12 -3.18 3.07
CA VAL A 812 16.96 -3.92 4.34
C VAL A 812 16.05 -5.14 4.18
N THR A 813 14.93 -4.99 3.46
CA THR A 813 14.00 -6.10 3.18
C THR A 813 14.64 -7.21 2.34
N THR A 814 15.63 -6.90 1.49
CA THR A 814 16.42 -7.90 0.76
C THR A 814 17.29 -8.72 1.70
N LEU A 815 17.89 -8.08 2.71
CA LEU A 815 18.68 -8.79 3.73
C LEU A 815 17.79 -9.73 4.56
N ASP A 816 16.59 -9.29 4.92
CA ASP A 816 15.59 -10.12 5.61
C ASP A 816 15.22 -11.36 4.76
N ALA A 817 15.01 -11.17 3.46
CA ALA A 817 14.76 -12.26 2.52
C ALA A 817 15.96 -13.23 2.42
N PHE A 818 17.19 -12.70 2.33
CA PHE A 818 18.40 -13.52 2.24
C PHE A 818 18.65 -14.35 3.50
N ALA A 819 18.40 -13.78 4.69
CA ALA A 819 18.46 -14.52 5.95
C ALA A 819 17.49 -15.71 5.99
N LEU A 820 16.39 -15.62 5.25
CA LEU A 820 15.45 -16.70 5.06
C LEU A 820 15.73 -17.54 3.82
N GLY A 821 16.74 -17.24 3.00
CA GLY A 821 17.01 -17.91 1.71
C GLY A 821 15.93 -17.68 0.64
N LEU A 822 15.11 -16.63 0.77
CA LEU A 822 14.06 -16.27 -0.18
C LEU A 822 14.70 -15.60 -1.41
N PRO A 823 14.51 -16.14 -2.64
CA PRO A 823 15.03 -15.51 -3.85
C PRO A 823 14.38 -14.14 -4.10
N VAL A 824 15.19 -13.15 -4.44
CA VAL A 824 14.75 -11.77 -4.73
C VAL A 824 15.05 -11.47 -6.19
N ILE A 825 14.03 -11.27 -7.02
CA ILE A 825 14.24 -10.94 -8.44
C ILE A 825 14.36 -9.43 -8.59
N THR A 826 15.46 -8.96 -9.19
CA THR A 826 15.78 -7.53 -9.34
C THR A 826 16.18 -7.18 -10.76
N LEU A 827 15.92 -5.95 -11.20
CA LEU A 827 16.24 -5.44 -12.54
C LEU A 827 17.03 -4.11 -12.45
N PRO A 828 18.37 -4.18 -12.32
CA PRO A 828 19.23 -3.01 -12.14
C PRO A 828 19.11 -1.97 -13.25
N SER A 829 18.96 -2.42 -14.50
CA SER A 829 18.86 -1.53 -15.68
C SER A 829 17.62 -0.65 -15.71
N ARG A 830 16.64 -0.89 -14.82
CA ARG A 830 15.46 -0.04 -14.63
C ARG A 830 15.45 0.70 -13.29
N GLN A 831 16.44 0.46 -12.43
CA GLN A 831 16.59 1.19 -11.18
C GLN A 831 17.33 2.49 -11.44
N THR A 832 16.82 3.59 -10.90
CA THR A 832 17.40 4.95 -11.03
C THR A 832 17.90 5.45 -9.67
N VAL A 833 18.27 4.54 -8.78
CA VAL A 833 18.89 4.82 -7.49
C VAL A 833 19.87 3.69 -7.19
N VAL A 834 20.59 3.79 -6.08
CA VAL A 834 21.50 2.75 -5.58
C VAL A 834 20.85 1.35 -5.62
N GLN A 835 21.48 0.43 -6.36
CA GLN A 835 20.96 -0.91 -6.72
C GLN A 835 21.27 -1.95 -5.63
N LEU A 836 20.73 -1.75 -4.42
CA LEU A 836 21.12 -2.52 -3.23
C LEU A 836 20.94 -4.04 -3.40
N ALA A 837 19.78 -4.49 -3.89
CA ALA A 837 19.52 -5.93 -4.04
C ALA A 837 20.51 -6.62 -5.00
N ALA A 838 20.77 -5.99 -6.14
CA ALA A 838 21.74 -6.48 -7.11
C ALA A 838 23.18 -6.40 -6.59
N GLY A 839 23.53 -5.35 -5.84
CA GLY A 839 24.85 -5.25 -5.24
C GLY A 839 25.11 -6.31 -4.18
N PHE A 840 24.11 -6.68 -3.37
CA PHE A 840 24.26 -7.83 -2.46
C PHE A 840 24.50 -9.13 -3.24
N TYR A 841 23.80 -9.34 -4.35
CA TYR A 841 24.01 -10.48 -5.22
C TYR A 841 25.39 -10.52 -5.87
N ARG A 842 25.88 -9.38 -6.38
CA ARG A 842 27.25 -9.23 -6.90
C ARG A 842 28.28 -9.53 -5.81
N TYR A 843 28.09 -9.00 -4.61
CA TYR A 843 29.00 -9.18 -3.47
C TYR A 843 29.13 -10.65 -3.05
N ILE A 844 28.02 -11.41 -3.05
CA ILE A 844 28.04 -12.85 -2.76
C ILE A 844 28.38 -13.73 -3.98
N ASN A 845 28.75 -13.11 -5.11
CA ASN A 845 29.05 -13.76 -6.38
C ASN A 845 27.93 -14.70 -6.87
N PHE A 846 26.67 -14.24 -6.78
CA PHE A 846 25.50 -14.98 -7.24
C PHE A 846 24.56 -14.06 -8.03
N THR A 847 24.49 -14.22 -9.35
CA THR A 847 23.78 -13.28 -10.24
C THR A 847 22.53 -13.85 -10.89
N SER A 848 22.13 -15.10 -10.60
CA SER A 848 21.00 -15.75 -11.29
C SER A 848 19.63 -15.14 -11.01
N CYS A 849 19.52 -14.23 -10.03
CA CYS A 849 18.30 -13.48 -9.74
C CYS A 849 18.38 -12.01 -10.17
N ILE A 850 19.48 -11.61 -10.82
CA ILE A 850 19.63 -10.32 -11.47
C ILE A 850 19.13 -10.47 -12.91
N ALA A 851 17.94 -9.95 -13.19
CA ALA A 851 17.36 -9.98 -14.52
C ALA A 851 18.00 -8.96 -15.44
N LYS A 852 18.07 -9.30 -16.73
CA LYS A 852 18.71 -8.47 -17.78
C LYS A 852 17.74 -7.47 -18.39
N ASN A 853 16.46 -7.82 -18.43
CA ASN A 853 15.38 -7.00 -18.99
C ASN A 853 14.04 -7.43 -18.36
N LEU A 854 12.94 -6.81 -18.80
CA LEU A 854 11.61 -7.07 -18.25
C LEU A 854 11.14 -8.51 -18.49
N ASP A 855 11.37 -9.06 -19.69
CA ASP A 855 10.96 -10.43 -20.03
C ASP A 855 11.72 -11.45 -19.18
N ASP A 856 13.02 -11.23 -18.99
CA ASP A 856 13.88 -12.07 -18.14
C ASP A 856 13.50 -11.98 -16.66
N TYR A 857 13.07 -10.80 -16.18
CA TYR A 857 12.54 -10.63 -14.83
C TYR A 857 11.30 -11.50 -14.62
N VAL A 858 10.32 -11.42 -15.53
CA VAL A 858 9.09 -12.20 -15.44
C VAL A 858 9.38 -13.69 -15.56
N ALA A 859 10.18 -14.09 -16.56
CA ALA A 859 10.54 -15.49 -16.78
C ALA A 859 11.27 -16.09 -15.58
N THR A 860 12.21 -15.35 -14.99
CA THR A 860 12.96 -15.79 -13.80
C THR A 860 12.03 -15.90 -12.59
N ALA A 861 11.21 -14.89 -12.31
CA ALA A 861 10.26 -14.94 -11.19
C ALA A 861 9.32 -16.15 -11.30
N VAL A 862 8.73 -16.37 -12.48
CA VAL A 862 7.82 -17.50 -12.73
C VAL A 862 8.56 -18.84 -12.64
N ALA A 863 9.78 -18.94 -13.18
CA ALA A 863 10.58 -20.16 -13.10
C ALA A 863 10.91 -20.54 -11.65
N VAL A 864 11.34 -19.57 -10.83
CA VAL A 864 11.62 -19.80 -9.41
C VAL A 864 10.35 -20.18 -8.64
N ALA A 865 9.22 -19.55 -8.92
CA ALA A 865 7.96 -19.88 -8.25
C ALA A 865 7.43 -21.28 -8.64
N LYS A 866 7.52 -21.66 -9.92
CA LYS A 866 6.93 -22.91 -10.44
C LYS A 866 7.83 -24.13 -10.27
N ASN A 867 9.16 -23.97 -10.26
CA ASN A 867 10.11 -25.08 -10.15
C ASN A 867 10.72 -25.13 -8.73
N SER A 868 10.17 -25.99 -7.88
CA SER A 868 10.63 -26.15 -6.48
C SER A 868 12.08 -26.60 -6.37
N THR A 869 12.56 -27.45 -7.29
CA THR A 869 13.95 -27.93 -7.28
C THR A 869 14.92 -26.80 -7.63
N PHE A 870 14.58 -25.99 -8.65
CA PHE A 870 15.35 -24.82 -9.03
C PHE A 870 15.38 -23.78 -7.89
N ARG A 871 14.22 -23.48 -7.30
CA ARG A 871 14.10 -22.60 -6.13
C ARG A 871 14.95 -23.06 -4.95
N GLU A 872 14.92 -24.35 -4.62
CA GLU A 872 15.71 -24.90 -3.51
C GLU A 872 17.22 -24.86 -3.80
N GLY A 873 17.63 -24.93 -5.07
CA GLY A 873 19.00 -24.65 -5.49
C GLY A 873 19.44 -23.22 -5.17
N ILE A 874 18.62 -22.23 -5.57
CA ILE A 874 18.88 -20.81 -5.31
C ILE A 874 18.88 -20.53 -3.80
N ARG A 875 17.87 -21.04 -3.08
CA ARG A 875 17.75 -20.91 -1.63
C ARG A 875 19.03 -21.35 -0.91
N ARG A 876 19.54 -22.54 -1.24
CA ARG A 876 20.80 -23.05 -0.66
C ARG A 876 22.00 -22.18 -1.04
N ALA A 877 22.09 -21.71 -2.28
CA ALA A 877 23.17 -20.81 -2.70
C ALA A 877 23.18 -19.51 -1.89
N ILE A 878 22.01 -18.89 -1.70
CA ILE A 878 21.86 -17.68 -0.86
C ILE A 878 22.27 -17.98 0.58
N LEU A 879 21.69 -19.02 1.21
CA LEU A 879 21.97 -19.38 2.61
C LEU A 879 23.43 -19.73 2.87
N ASN A 880 24.13 -20.30 1.89
CA ASN A 880 25.55 -20.64 2.03
C ASN A 880 26.49 -19.43 1.91
N ALA A 881 26.05 -18.34 1.28
CA ALA A 881 26.92 -17.23 0.91
C ALA A 881 26.60 -15.91 1.62
N HIS A 882 25.33 -15.68 2.02
CA HIS A 882 24.89 -14.36 2.50
C HIS A 882 25.61 -13.86 3.76
N ASP A 883 26.21 -14.76 4.55
CA ASP A 883 26.90 -14.38 5.78
C ASP A 883 28.09 -13.43 5.56
N ILE A 884 28.72 -13.47 4.38
CA ILE A 884 29.85 -12.57 4.07
C ILE A 884 29.43 -11.09 4.01
N ILE A 885 28.15 -10.80 3.74
CA ILE A 885 27.61 -9.43 3.71
C ILE A 885 27.75 -8.76 5.07
N TYR A 886 27.62 -9.54 6.16
CA TYR A 886 27.68 -9.03 7.53
C TYR A 886 29.10 -8.98 8.09
N SER A 887 30.08 -9.48 7.32
CA SER A 887 31.51 -9.38 7.62
C SER A 887 32.24 -8.44 6.67
N SER A 888 31.52 -7.52 6.00
CA SER A 888 32.14 -6.48 5.18
C SER A 888 33.15 -5.68 6.00
N ASP A 889 34.28 -5.33 5.39
CA ASP A 889 35.30 -4.47 5.98
C ASP A 889 35.31 -3.11 5.27
N ALA A 890 34.21 -2.38 5.42
CA ALA A 890 34.10 -1.01 4.93
C ALA A 890 35.08 -0.05 5.63
N SER A 891 35.75 -0.47 6.73
CA SER A 891 36.62 0.39 7.52
C SER A 891 37.81 0.88 6.71
N ASN A 892 38.47 0.01 5.93
CA ASN A 892 39.66 0.38 5.17
C ASN A 892 39.37 1.50 4.17
N ASP A 893 38.26 1.41 3.45
CA ASP A 893 37.86 2.42 2.46
C ASP A 893 37.51 3.75 3.13
N TRP A 894 36.75 3.73 4.24
CA TRP A 894 36.46 4.93 5.02
C TRP A 894 37.72 5.62 5.53
N ASN A 895 38.65 4.87 6.15
CA ASN A 895 39.90 5.42 6.67
C ASN A 895 40.78 5.99 5.55
N THR A 896 40.84 5.32 4.40
CA THR A 896 41.62 5.75 3.24
C THR A 896 41.04 7.02 2.62
N PHE A 897 39.72 7.06 2.42
CA PHE A 897 39.03 8.22 1.89
C PHE A 897 39.21 9.44 2.80
N LEU A 898 38.86 9.31 4.09
CA LEU A 898 38.90 10.42 5.04
C LEU A 898 40.32 10.95 5.30
N ALA A 899 41.35 10.10 5.17
CA ALA A 899 42.74 10.55 5.26
C ALA A 899 43.13 11.45 4.07
N ASN A 900 42.67 11.11 2.86
CA ASN A 900 43.16 11.73 1.62
C ASN A 900 42.22 12.79 1.02
N VAL A 901 40.97 12.88 1.46
CA VAL A 901 39.96 13.76 0.86
C VAL A 901 40.35 15.25 0.93
N SER A 902 40.18 15.98 -0.18
CA SER A 902 40.41 17.42 -0.27
C SER A 902 39.13 18.14 -0.71
N PRO A 903 39.00 19.45 -0.43
CA PRO A 903 37.93 20.24 -1.03
C PRO A 903 38.00 20.14 -2.56
N ILE A 904 36.84 20.11 -3.22
CA ILE A 904 36.77 20.36 -4.65
C ILE A 904 36.76 21.88 -4.77
N ASP A 905 37.85 22.46 -5.30
CA ASP A 905 37.86 23.90 -5.60
C ASP A 905 36.69 24.16 -6.56
N ASP A 906 35.88 25.21 -6.29
CA ASP A 906 34.75 25.60 -7.13
C ASP A 906 35.20 25.55 -8.60
N MET A 907 34.75 24.55 -9.36
CA MET A 907 35.05 24.48 -10.79
C MET A 907 34.42 25.73 -11.43
N GLU A 908 35.27 26.67 -11.86
CA GLU A 908 34.88 27.82 -12.68
C GLU A 908 34.12 27.43 -13.95
#